data_AF-A0A8S0X0K4-F1
#
_entry.id   AF-A0A8S0X0K4-F1
#
_cell.length_a   1.000
_cell.length_b   1.000
_cell.length_c   1.000
_cell.angle_alpha   90.00
_cell.angle_beta   90.00
_cell.angle_gamma   90.00
#
_symmetry.space_group_name_H-M   'P 1'
#
loop_
_entity.id
_entity.type
_entity.pdbx_description
1 polymer ?
#
loop_
_entity_poly.entity_id
_entity_poly.type
_entity_poly.pdbx_seq_one_letter_code
_entity_poly.pdbx_strand_id
1 'polypeptide(L)'
;MHKNHAPLIFLRVSHDWRRIAIDTPRPWASLHIPVPSSQFYIRYPEDLQFFSRVLRDVGQGTRDWLERSGVCPLNISLSNWDAGSIEKDDKGILSQILKFASRWKRISLNLSSAQLSHVARLSEADVPLLESLTIDQSRGTPHDLTRTPGIWVPSRIFKAPRLHELSLTQVREDISKFSVNWGQLTSLTLQAGDNALSFMRGITEMPKPSTRPDDIPSISLPHLKELAVFENMSNCTPFMKALDAPSLQAVEIYSSAGPAPPSVFHLISRASSPIRSFASDFSSFSRKDFLQLRVYCPRLTTLAVRTFNDFRLDPTQNPGGPREGNDMQIDNTFLSVLNSTNANGDYRCPKLTTLECFTGVKISDAGILDFLRKREESDERASIKNLRTQFKRPQKDPIAGPLKPFLENGLDAGLWYPALQATSPFCPADDVGERLSGFGKSPSYDRHEPGSRFSSSNHHRAADELTPTRMYTSAIHPNRKADFREVAPPKSIIKEGKKEAFLTCTNCSKIDGSGGCELKRCEKCKIVYYCSRDCQKEHWEVHKTQCQEGLGTGIQPLIAAFVGNPMLQHYLQLLLCWEFLFHKVPDSEREALSRKAFHAHIDVGIEPTKIADFMNLYTYDDWDKEALEGMLQIHLVATAHSGLPQIPFTDKMMYLWQTARDDADNEGCTKSPVVVVQFINDMTQRISWPITIDEDAFDSARRAPPFTMVSALTRKAIDKPMSVDSILEYVNTHIRSDTSNRLLLRVPMRECDKRLIRDAGRNKDAHPAQALRVKMNREAVYVSHRMEIVTTPDGRTERRIIGQLTEADRQRARELGRAAAMRDMQMGGEAVPADEEAVSAGEHAAPEAPKMNRAERRRLEQQMKKEMKRRK
;
A
#
# COMPACT_ATOMS: atom_id res chain seq x y z
N MET A 1 12.38 12.77 5.61
CA MET A 1 11.72 13.66 4.61
C MET A 1 12.20 13.28 3.21
N HIS A 2 11.32 13.28 2.20
CA HIS A 2 11.69 12.80 0.85
C HIS A 2 12.54 13.83 0.09
N LYS A 3 13.65 13.39 -0.52
CA LYS A 3 14.65 14.24 -1.19
C LYS A 3 14.14 15.06 -2.38
N ASN A 4 12.93 14.77 -2.87
CA ASN A 4 12.31 15.46 -4.01
C ASN A 4 11.28 16.51 -3.59
N HIS A 5 11.07 16.77 -2.30
CA HIS A 5 10.16 17.81 -1.84
C HIS A 5 10.87 19.17 -1.80
N ALA A 6 10.19 20.25 -2.15
CA ALA A 6 10.70 21.60 -1.93
C ALA A 6 10.76 21.90 -0.41
N PRO A 7 11.77 22.65 0.08
CA PRO A 7 12.89 23.24 -0.66
C PRO A 7 14.11 22.31 -0.85
N LEU A 8 14.11 21.06 -0.34
CA LEU A 8 15.26 20.14 -0.42
C LEU A 8 15.72 19.85 -1.85
N ILE A 9 14.80 19.81 -2.81
CA ILE A 9 15.14 19.60 -4.23
C ILE A 9 16.08 20.69 -4.75
N PHE A 10 15.94 21.94 -4.28
CA PHE A 10 16.77 23.07 -4.72
C PHE A 10 18.21 22.98 -4.21
N LEU A 11 18.45 22.25 -3.12
CA LEU A 11 19.80 22.01 -2.58
C LEU A 11 20.65 21.11 -3.49
N ARG A 12 20.05 20.49 -4.51
CA ARG A 12 20.67 19.46 -5.34
C ARG A 12 20.81 19.85 -6.81
N VAL A 13 20.35 21.04 -7.19
CA VAL A 13 20.38 21.52 -8.59
C VAL A 13 21.73 22.15 -8.92
N SER A 14 22.14 23.18 -8.19
CA SER A 14 23.42 23.87 -8.37
C SER A 14 23.91 24.47 -7.06
N HIS A 15 25.16 24.91 -7.02
CA HIS A 15 25.71 25.62 -5.87
C HIS A 15 24.90 26.90 -5.56
N ASP A 16 24.55 27.68 -6.59
CA ASP A 16 23.78 28.92 -6.41
C ASP A 16 22.37 28.65 -5.91
N TRP A 17 21.70 27.62 -6.43
CA TRP A 17 20.36 27.25 -5.97
C TRP A 17 20.38 26.73 -4.54
N ARG A 18 21.42 26.00 -4.16
CA ARG A 18 21.63 25.56 -2.78
C ARG A 18 21.82 26.76 -1.85
N ARG A 19 22.67 27.71 -2.21
CA ARG A 19 22.89 28.95 -1.45
C ARG A 19 21.58 29.72 -1.29
N ILE A 20 20.89 30.01 -2.40
CA ILE A 20 19.62 30.75 -2.39
C ILE A 20 18.57 30.03 -1.53
N ALA A 21 18.43 28.71 -1.67
CA ALA A 21 17.47 27.94 -0.90
C ALA A 21 17.80 27.91 0.60
N ILE A 22 19.08 27.87 0.98
CA ILE A 22 19.50 27.94 2.39
C ILE A 22 19.30 29.34 2.97
N ASP A 23 19.65 30.38 2.22
CA ASP A 23 19.62 31.78 2.68
C ASP A 23 18.21 32.38 2.66
N THR A 24 17.25 31.73 2.01
CA THR A 24 15.85 32.18 1.95
C THR A 24 15.02 31.44 3.00
N PRO A 25 14.54 32.09 4.08
CA PRO A 25 13.82 31.39 5.15
C PRO A 25 12.39 30.98 4.79
N ARG A 26 11.71 31.74 3.91
CA ARG A 26 10.28 31.54 3.59
C ARG A 26 9.92 30.13 3.08
N PRO A 27 10.70 29.49 2.17
CA PRO A 27 10.45 28.11 1.74
C PRO A 27 10.45 27.08 2.88
N TRP A 28 11.13 27.35 3.99
CA TRP A 28 11.21 26.47 5.16
C TRP A 28 10.07 26.70 6.17
N ALA A 29 9.23 27.72 5.96
CA ALA A 29 8.16 28.09 6.89
C ALA A 29 6.97 27.12 6.89
N SER A 30 6.90 26.21 5.92
CA SER A 30 5.86 25.17 5.83
C SER A 30 6.48 23.79 5.94
N LEU A 31 5.91 22.93 6.78
CA LEU A 31 6.43 21.58 7.01
C LEU A 31 5.29 20.58 7.26
N HIS A 32 5.31 19.47 6.53
CA HIS A 32 4.41 18.33 6.76
C HIS A 32 5.24 17.09 7.14
N ILE A 33 4.88 16.46 8.26
CA ILE A 33 5.60 15.33 8.86
C ILE A 33 4.64 14.15 8.99
N PRO A 34 4.68 13.20 8.03
CA PRO A 34 3.98 11.94 8.17
C PRO A 34 4.86 10.96 8.95
N VAL A 35 4.51 10.68 10.20
CA VAL A 35 5.13 9.63 11.01
C VAL A 35 4.29 8.35 10.87
N PRO A 36 4.80 7.34 10.15
CA PRO A 36 4.06 6.12 9.94
C PRO A 36 4.07 5.27 11.23
N SER A 37 3.04 4.45 11.42
CA SER A 37 2.87 3.67 12.66
C SER A 37 4.04 2.72 12.89
N SER A 38 4.57 2.71 14.12
CA SER A 38 5.61 1.78 14.56
C SER A 38 5.26 0.31 14.30
N GLN A 39 3.97 -0.04 14.35
CA GLN A 39 3.44 -1.38 14.08
C GLN A 39 3.79 -1.91 12.67
N PHE A 40 4.20 -1.05 11.74
CA PHE A 40 4.64 -1.44 10.40
C PHE A 40 6.15 -1.64 10.27
N TYR A 41 6.92 -1.15 11.24
CA TYR A 41 8.38 -1.17 11.23
C TYR A 41 8.96 -2.04 12.34
N ILE A 42 8.26 -2.18 13.46
CA ILE A 42 8.66 -2.95 14.62
C ILE A 42 8.09 -4.36 14.49
N ARG A 43 8.92 -5.30 14.04
CA ARG A 43 8.63 -6.73 14.05
C ARG A 43 9.34 -7.44 15.19
N TYR A 44 10.46 -6.88 15.66
CA TYR A 44 11.28 -7.39 16.76
C TYR A 44 11.63 -6.28 17.79
N PRO A 45 12.06 -6.62 19.02
CA PRO A 45 12.47 -5.64 20.04
C PRO A 45 13.60 -4.70 19.59
N GLU A 46 14.53 -5.17 18.77
CA GLU A 46 15.63 -4.37 18.20
C GLU A 46 15.17 -3.32 17.18
N ASP A 47 14.06 -3.56 16.48
CA ASP A 47 13.44 -2.57 15.59
C ASP A 47 12.90 -1.37 16.36
N LEU A 48 12.55 -1.55 17.65
CA LEU A 48 12.16 -0.45 18.52
C LEU A 48 13.32 0.55 18.69
N GLN A 49 14.57 0.07 18.79
CA GLN A 49 15.75 0.92 18.89
C GLN A 49 16.05 1.63 17.57
N PHE A 50 15.96 0.93 16.44
CA PHE A 50 16.09 1.55 15.11
C PHE A 50 15.01 2.60 14.88
N PHE A 51 13.74 2.26 15.15
CA PHE A 51 12.62 3.19 15.01
C PHE A 51 12.78 4.39 15.95
N SER A 52 13.25 4.18 17.19
CA SER A 52 13.60 5.27 18.11
C SER A 52 14.69 6.19 17.55
N ARG A 53 15.74 5.64 16.94
CA ARG A 53 16.78 6.43 16.25
C ARG A 53 16.20 7.21 15.09
N VAL A 54 15.39 6.59 14.24
CA VAL A 54 14.70 7.27 13.12
C VAL A 54 13.82 8.40 13.62
N LEU A 55 13.04 8.20 14.69
CA LEU A 55 12.21 9.26 15.28
C LEU A 55 13.06 10.41 15.84
N ARG A 56 14.21 10.09 16.45
CA ARG A 56 15.18 11.10 16.93
C ARG A 56 15.78 11.89 15.77
N ASP A 57 16.18 11.23 14.69
CA ASP A 57 16.73 11.87 13.49
C ASP A 57 15.70 12.74 12.79
N VAL A 58 14.43 12.27 12.72
CA VAL A 58 13.31 13.08 12.22
C VAL A 58 13.05 14.26 13.15
N GLY A 59 13.15 14.08 14.47
CA GLY A 59 13.08 15.16 15.45
C GLY A 59 14.16 16.22 15.21
N GLN A 60 15.42 15.81 15.07
CA GLN A 60 16.53 16.71 14.77
C GLN A 60 16.34 17.41 13.42
N GLY A 61 15.99 16.68 12.36
CA GLY A 61 15.71 17.26 11.05
C GLY A 61 14.52 18.24 11.08
N THR A 62 13.53 18.00 11.94
CA THR A 62 12.42 18.93 12.18
C THR A 62 12.92 20.21 12.83
N ARG A 63 13.76 20.12 13.86
CA ARG A 63 14.40 21.29 14.49
C ARG A 63 15.20 22.09 13.47
N ASP A 64 16.10 21.44 12.73
CA ASP A 64 16.96 22.11 11.76
C ASP A 64 16.15 22.79 10.65
N TRP A 65 15.06 22.17 10.20
CA TRP A 65 14.13 22.76 9.24
C TRP A 65 13.47 24.03 9.79
N LEU A 66 12.97 23.97 11.02
CA LEU A 66 12.30 25.10 11.66
C LEU A 66 13.27 26.22 12.02
N GLU A 67 14.54 25.93 12.33
CA GLU A 67 15.57 26.96 12.52
C GLU A 67 15.86 27.72 11.23
N ARG A 68 15.95 27.02 10.08
CA ARG A 68 16.15 27.65 8.76
C ARG A 68 15.02 28.58 8.35
N SER A 69 13.82 28.39 8.89
CA SER A 69 12.70 29.28 8.63
C SER A 69 12.82 30.66 9.31
N GLY A 70 13.85 30.87 10.14
CA GLY A 70 14.23 32.17 10.69
C GLY A 70 13.17 32.75 11.63
N VAL A 71 12.53 33.85 11.24
CA VAL A 71 11.43 34.49 11.99
C VAL A 71 10.07 34.33 11.32
N CYS A 72 9.99 33.54 10.24
CA CYS A 72 8.76 33.40 9.47
C CYS A 72 7.63 32.77 10.30
N PRO A 73 6.37 33.19 10.15
CA PRO A 73 5.23 32.46 10.70
C PRO A 73 5.13 31.05 10.09
N LEU A 74 4.79 30.06 10.91
CA LEU A 74 4.93 28.64 10.57
C LEU A 74 3.60 27.97 10.22
N ASN A 75 3.61 27.13 9.18
CA ASN A 75 2.51 26.24 8.82
C ASN A 75 2.96 24.78 8.99
N ILE A 76 2.51 24.11 10.05
CA ILE A 76 3.01 22.78 10.43
C ILE A 76 1.86 21.78 10.40
N SER A 77 2.10 20.62 9.80
CA SER A 77 1.21 19.46 9.87
C SER A 77 1.98 18.26 10.38
N LEU A 78 1.48 17.62 11.43
CA LEU A 78 2.04 16.41 12.01
C LEU A 78 0.96 15.35 12.11
N SER A 79 1.23 14.18 11.52
CA SER A 79 0.41 12.99 11.70
C SER A 79 1.27 11.88 12.29
N ASN A 80 0.97 11.44 13.51
CA ASN A 80 1.71 10.37 14.18
C ASN A 80 0.76 9.27 14.65
N TRP A 81 0.98 8.07 14.12
CA TRP A 81 0.08 6.93 14.32
C TRP A 81 0.42 6.08 15.55
N ASP A 82 1.51 6.38 16.25
CA ASP A 82 1.90 5.59 17.41
C ASP A 82 1.72 6.37 18.72
N ALA A 83 0.72 5.96 19.49
CA ALA A 83 0.39 6.52 20.80
C ALA A 83 1.31 5.98 21.91
N GLY A 84 2.04 4.88 21.66
CA GLY A 84 2.63 4.06 22.70
C GLY A 84 4.13 4.14 22.89
N SER A 85 4.91 4.64 21.94
CA SER A 85 6.37 4.53 22.02
C SER A 85 7.12 5.84 21.68
N ILE A 86 7.89 6.31 22.68
CA ILE A 86 9.06 7.21 22.54
C ILE A 86 8.76 8.73 22.51
N GLU A 87 8.02 9.25 23.51
CA GLU A 87 8.06 10.70 23.87
C GLU A 87 8.37 10.92 25.36
N LYS A 88 9.28 10.13 25.95
CA LYS A 88 9.81 10.41 27.29
C LYS A 88 11.04 11.35 27.29
N ASP A 89 11.47 11.82 26.13
CA ASP A 89 12.70 12.61 25.94
C ASP A 89 12.40 13.92 25.21
N ASP A 90 13.10 15.00 25.58
CA ASP A 90 13.01 16.37 25.01
C ASP A 90 13.45 16.46 23.53
N LYS A 91 13.74 15.30 22.92
CA LYS A 91 14.20 15.10 21.54
C LYS A 91 13.11 14.57 20.59
N GLY A 92 11.91 14.29 21.10
CA GLY A 92 10.76 13.90 20.27
C GLY A 92 10.38 14.95 19.21
N ILE A 93 9.64 14.51 18.19
CA ILE A 93 9.22 15.39 17.07
C ILE A 93 8.27 16.49 17.58
N LEU A 94 7.27 16.12 18.38
CA LEU A 94 6.33 17.08 18.96
C LEU A 94 7.02 18.10 19.88
N SER A 95 7.97 17.66 20.71
CA SER A 95 8.73 18.56 21.58
C SER A 95 9.59 19.53 20.80
N GLN A 96 10.14 19.15 19.63
CA GLN A 96 10.82 20.11 18.75
C GLN A 96 9.86 21.13 18.18
N ILE A 97 8.65 20.72 17.76
CA ILE A 97 7.64 21.62 17.21
C ILE A 97 7.15 22.63 18.26
N LEU A 98 6.93 22.17 19.51
CA LEU A 98 6.48 23.00 20.64
C LEU A 98 7.45 24.15 20.95
N LYS A 99 8.77 23.96 20.76
CA LYS A 99 9.77 25.03 20.97
C LYS A 99 9.56 26.25 20.05
N PHE A 100 8.82 26.09 18.95
CA PHE A 100 8.52 27.16 18.00
C PHE A 100 7.06 27.64 18.08
N ALA A 101 6.33 27.30 19.16
CA ALA A 101 4.91 27.64 19.33
C ALA A 101 4.59 29.13 19.13
N SER A 102 5.49 30.01 19.56
CA SER A 102 5.33 31.47 19.44
C SER A 102 5.21 31.96 17.99
N ARG A 103 5.67 31.14 17.03
CA ARG A 103 5.66 31.44 15.60
C ARG A 103 4.59 30.68 14.82
N TRP A 104 3.80 29.84 15.47
CA TRP A 104 2.76 29.06 14.79
C TRP A 104 1.71 29.98 14.20
N LYS A 105 1.49 29.85 12.88
CA LYS A 105 0.40 30.51 12.15
C LYS A 105 -0.73 29.53 11.88
N ARG A 106 -0.40 28.34 11.37
CA ARG A 106 -1.35 27.25 11.14
C ARG A 106 -0.77 25.95 11.66
N ILE A 107 -1.52 25.22 12.48
CA ILE A 107 -1.09 23.92 12.97
C ILE A 107 -2.18 22.86 12.81
N SER A 108 -1.78 21.71 12.28
CA SER A 108 -2.65 20.54 12.11
C SER A 108 -2.02 19.32 12.76
N LEU A 109 -2.72 18.75 13.74
CA LEU A 109 -2.23 17.67 14.57
C LEU A 109 -3.19 16.49 14.53
N ASN A 110 -2.71 15.37 14.00
CA ASN A 110 -3.35 14.07 14.11
C ASN A 110 -2.46 13.18 15.01
N LEU A 111 -2.82 13.11 16.29
CA LEU A 111 -1.98 12.60 17.38
C LEU A 111 -2.83 11.89 18.43
N SER A 112 -2.18 11.12 19.31
CA SER A 112 -2.83 10.52 20.48
C SER A 112 -3.21 11.55 21.55
N SER A 113 -4.17 11.22 22.42
CA SER A 113 -4.58 12.11 23.54
C SER A 113 -3.41 12.45 24.49
N ALA A 114 -2.49 11.51 24.73
CA ALA A 114 -1.32 11.74 25.57
C ALA A 114 -0.39 12.82 24.97
N GLN A 115 -0.13 12.77 23.67
CA GLN A 115 0.65 13.77 22.95
C GLN A 115 -0.06 15.12 22.93
N LEU A 116 -1.36 15.12 22.61
CA LEU A 116 -2.17 16.34 22.58
C LEU A 116 -2.28 17.02 23.95
N SER A 117 -2.13 16.30 25.06
CA SER A 117 -2.07 16.92 26.39
C SER A 117 -0.93 17.94 26.52
N HIS A 118 0.18 17.76 25.79
CA HIS A 118 1.30 18.71 25.78
C HIS A 118 0.92 20.01 25.07
N VAL A 119 0.13 19.91 24.00
CA VAL A 119 -0.38 21.05 23.24
C VAL A 119 -1.48 21.76 24.01
N ALA A 120 -2.36 21.02 24.68
CA ALA A 120 -3.45 21.57 25.49
C ALA A 120 -2.95 22.42 26.68
N ARG A 121 -1.71 22.22 27.14
CA ARG A 121 -1.08 23.04 28.19
C ARG A 121 -0.62 24.42 27.72
N LEU A 122 -0.55 24.67 26.41
CA LEU A 122 -0.21 25.98 25.88
C LEU A 122 -1.30 27.01 26.21
N SER A 123 -0.86 28.23 26.49
CA SER A 123 -1.71 29.40 26.70
C SER A 123 -1.74 30.28 25.46
N GLU A 124 -2.64 31.27 25.45
CA GLU A 124 -2.72 32.27 24.39
C GLU A 124 -1.41 33.08 24.20
N ALA A 125 -0.59 33.21 25.25
CA ALA A 125 0.69 33.90 25.19
C ALA A 125 1.77 33.09 24.47
N ASP A 126 1.65 31.75 24.49
CA ASP A 126 2.60 30.84 23.85
C ASP A 126 2.37 30.74 22.33
N VAL A 127 1.17 31.09 21.85
CA VAL A 127 0.75 30.98 20.44
C VAL A 127 0.13 32.28 19.89
N PRO A 128 0.85 33.43 19.94
CA PRO A 128 0.29 34.74 19.63
C PRO A 128 -0.03 34.96 18.14
N LEU A 129 0.56 34.16 17.25
CA LEU A 129 0.36 34.25 15.79
C LEU A 129 -0.64 33.23 15.23
N LEU A 130 -1.23 32.39 16.08
CA LEU A 130 -2.03 31.25 15.64
C LEU A 130 -3.35 31.71 15.01
N GLU A 131 -3.51 31.45 13.72
CA GLU A 131 -4.68 31.76 12.91
C GLU A 131 -5.58 30.52 12.69
N SER A 132 -4.98 29.33 12.59
CA SER A 132 -5.68 28.08 12.29
C SER A 132 -5.19 26.93 13.18
N LEU A 133 -6.13 26.26 13.87
CA LEU A 133 -5.88 25.10 14.72
C LEU A 133 -6.74 23.92 14.27
N THR A 134 -6.10 22.82 13.89
CA THR A 134 -6.74 21.56 13.54
C THR A 134 -6.29 20.46 14.49
N ILE A 135 -7.25 19.83 15.18
CA ILE A 135 -7.05 18.73 16.13
C ILE A 135 -7.84 17.52 15.64
N ASP A 136 -7.16 16.40 15.43
CA ASP A 136 -7.74 15.13 15.03
C ASP A 136 -7.35 14.03 16.03
N GLN A 137 -8.33 13.57 16.81
CA GLN A 137 -8.22 12.52 17.84
C GLN A 137 -8.71 11.15 17.38
N SER A 138 -8.85 10.97 16.07
CA SER A 138 -9.51 9.80 15.51
C SER A 138 -8.73 8.49 15.60
N ARG A 139 -7.48 8.55 16.07
CA ARG A 139 -6.52 7.44 16.06
C ARG A 139 -6.22 6.85 17.45
N GLY A 140 -7.01 7.17 18.47
CA GLY A 140 -6.91 6.56 19.81
C GLY A 140 -7.36 5.10 19.85
N THR A 141 -6.80 4.29 20.75
CA THR A 141 -7.30 2.91 20.96
C THR A 141 -8.70 2.96 21.60
N PRO A 142 -9.58 1.96 21.38
CA PRO A 142 -10.89 1.91 22.03
C PRO A 142 -10.84 2.03 23.56
N HIS A 143 -9.73 1.62 24.18
CA HIS A 143 -9.49 1.75 25.62
C HIS A 143 -9.08 3.17 26.07
N ASP A 144 -8.28 3.93 25.28
CA ASP A 144 -7.96 5.33 25.60
C ASP A 144 -9.19 6.25 25.55
N LEU A 145 -10.15 5.87 24.71
CA LEU A 145 -11.33 6.64 24.36
C LEU A 145 -12.46 6.61 25.41
N THR A 146 -12.32 5.79 26.48
CA THR A 146 -13.31 5.65 27.56
C THR A 146 -12.82 6.15 28.93
N ARG A 147 -11.52 6.48 29.08
CA ARG A 147 -10.90 6.81 30.37
C ARG A 147 -10.06 8.10 30.39
N THR A 148 -9.86 8.79 29.27
CA THR A 148 -9.03 10.00 29.24
C THR A 148 -9.75 11.18 29.91
N PRO A 149 -9.15 11.84 30.92
CA PRO A 149 -9.66 13.09 31.46
C PRO A 149 -9.72 14.15 30.37
N GLY A 150 -10.68 15.07 30.44
CA GLY A 150 -10.78 16.16 29.48
C GLY A 150 -9.55 17.07 29.53
N ILE A 151 -8.75 17.09 28.46
CA ILE A 151 -7.52 17.89 28.34
C ILE A 151 -7.78 19.27 27.73
N TRP A 152 -8.84 19.42 26.95
CA TRP A 152 -9.14 20.62 26.19
C TRP A 152 -10.01 21.61 26.93
N VAL A 153 -10.94 21.15 27.79
CA VAL A 153 -11.76 22.03 28.64
C VAL A 153 -10.92 23.04 29.44
N PRO A 154 -9.84 22.64 30.15
CA PRO A 154 -9.00 23.59 30.87
C PRO A 154 -8.02 24.37 29.96
N SER A 155 -7.95 24.05 28.66
CA SER A 155 -6.95 24.61 27.76
C SER A 155 -7.24 26.06 27.39
N ARG A 156 -6.21 26.90 27.44
CA ARG A 156 -6.28 28.31 27.05
C ARG A 156 -5.77 28.57 25.63
N ILE A 157 -5.30 27.56 24.91
CA ILE A 157 -4.83 27.69 23.53
C ILE A 157 -5.93 28.28 22.60
N PHE A 158 -7.19 27.98 22.90
CA PHE A 158 -8.35 28.49 22.15
C PHE A 158 -8.61 29.99 22.33
N LYS A 159 -7.96 30.64 23.32
CA LYS A 159 -7.97 32.10 23.50
C LYS A 159 -6.91 32.83 22.67
N ALA A 160 -6.17 32.12 21.81
CA ALA A 160 -5.18 32.74 20.94
C ALA A 160 -5.79 33.94 20.17
N PRO A 161 -5.13 35.11 20.19
CA PRO A 161 -5.76 36.37 19.80
C PRO A 161 -6.06 36.48 18.30
N ARG A 162 -5.44 35.64 17.48
CA ARG A 162 -5.63 35.61 16.02
C ARG A 162 -6.39 34.39 15.51
N LEU A 163 -6.82 33.50 16.40
CA LEU A 163 -7.41 32.23 16.02
C LEU A 163 -8.79 32.44 15.40
N HIS A 164 -8.90 32.27 14.09
CA HIS A 164 -10.16 32.44 13.36
C HIS A 164 -10.58 31.18 12.59
N GLU A 165 -9.74 30.15 12.52
CA GLU A 165 -10.11 28.83 11.97
C GLU A 165 -9.90 27.72 12.99
N LEU A 166 -10.95 26.95 13.25
CA LEU A 166 -10.92 25.84 14.22
C LEU A 166 -11.51 24.57 13.61
N SER A 167 -10.75 23.48 13.64
CA SER A 167 -11.21 22.17 13.19
C SER A 167 -10.99 21.12 14.28
N LEU A 168 -12.07 20.47 14.70
CA LEU A 168 -12.07 19.45 15.76
C LEU A 168 -12.67 18.15 15.24
N THR A 169 -11.86 17.10 15.17
CA THR A 169 -12.23 15.77 14.69
C THR A 169 -12.07 14.73 15.79
N GLN A 170 -13.16 13.99 16.08
CA GLN A 170 -13.20 12.93 17.11
C GLN A 170 -12.84 13.39 18.54
N VAL A 171 -12.94 14.69 18.83
CA VAL A 171 -12.65 15.27 20.16
C VAL A 171 -13.84 15.06 21.09
N ARG A 172 -13.85 14.08 21.99
CA ARG A 172 -15.04 13.66 22.77
C ARG A 172 -15.43 14.57 23.95
N GLU A 173 -14.70 15.65 24.18
CA GLU A 173 -15.00 16.59 25.26
C GLU A 173 -16.15 17.53 24.88
N ASP A 174 -16.80 18.08 25.91
CA ASP A 174 -17.83 19.09 25.71
C ASP A 174 -17.22 20.41 25.22
N ILE A 175 -17.28 20.60 23.90
CA ILE A 175 -16.67 21.75 23.18
C ILE A 175 -17.23 23.09 23.69
N SER A 176 -18.46 23.11 24.23
CA SER A 176 -19.03 24.32 24.80
C SER A 176 -18.26 24.87 26.01
N LYS A 177 -17.57 23.98 26.73
CA LYS A 177 -16.74 24.34 27.89
C LYS A 177 -15.35 24.81 27.48
N PHE A 178 -15.04 24.80 26.19
CA PHE A 178 -13.74 25.27 25.72
C PHE A 178 -13.72 26.80 25.78
N SER A 179 -12.56 27.34 26.16
CA SER A 179 -12.32 28.78 26.23
C SER A 179 -12.11 29.41 24.85
N VAL A 180 -13.02 29.17 23.89
CA VAL A 180 -12.93 29.68 22.52
C VAL A 180 -13.55 31.09 22.45
N ASN A 181 -12.88 32.03 21.78
CA ASN A 181 -13.51 33.30 21.42
C ASN A 181 -14.38 33.12 20.15
N TRP A 182 -15.56 32.54 20.34
CA TRP A 182 -16.50 32.19 19.27
C TRP A 182 -16.80 33.35 18.30
N GLY A 183 -16.82 34.58 18.79
CA GLY A 183 -17.11 35.77 17.99
C GLY A 183 -16.09 36.06 16.88
N GLN A 184 -14.83 35.64 17.04
CA GLN A 184 -13.75 35.94 16.08
C GLN A 184 -13.56 34.86 15.00
N LEU A 185 -14.25 33.71 15.12
CA LEU A 185 -14.11 32.59 14.19
C LEU A 185 -14.75 32.91 12.83
N THR A 186 -14.00 32.61 11.77
CA THR A 186 -14.45 32.68 10.38
C THR A 186 -14.71 31.31 9.76
N SER A 187 -14.05 30.25 10.27
CA SER A 187 -14.23 28.87 9.81
C SER A 187 -14.30 27.91 11.00
N LEU A 188 -15.30 27.03 11.00
CA LEU A 188 -15.52 26.03 12.06
C LEU A 188 -15.83 24.67 11.44
N THR A 189 -15.01 23.67 11.77
CA THR A 189 -15.22 22.27 11.36
C THR A 189 -15.38 21.37 12.57
N LEU A 190 -16.45 20.58 12.62
CA LEU A 190 -16.77 19.66 13.71
C LEU A 190 -17.07 18.26 13.15
N GLN A 191 -16.29 17.25 13.54
CA GLN A 191 -16.52 15.85 13.16
C GLN A 191 -16.66 14.94 14.40
N ALA A 192 -17.80 14.28 14.52
CA ALA A 192 -18.33 13.76 15.78
C ALA A 192 -17.62 12.52 16.36
N GLY A 193 -17.38 12.56 17.69
CA GLY A 193 -17.88 11.53 18.62
C GLY A 193 -18.83 12.21 19.61
N ASP A 194 -20.13 11.91 19.61
CA ASP A 194 -21.19 12.38 20.54
C ASP A 194 -21.36 13.90 20.87
N ASN A 195 -20.59 14.83 20.29
CA ASN A 195 -20.51 16.22 20.82
C ASN A 195 -21.54 17.25 20.36
N ALA A 196 -22.29 17.01 19.27
CA ALA A 196 -23.24 18.02 18.78
C ALA A 196 -24.30 18.39 19.84
N LEU A 197 -24.68 17.40 20.67
CA LEU A 197 -25.62 17.57 21.78
C LEU A 197 -24.97 18.16 23.05
N SER A 198 -23.69 17.89 23.31
CA SER A 198 -22.96 18.46 24.46
C SER A 198 -22.63 19.94 24.23
N PHE A 199 -22.23 20.30 23.01
CA PHE A 199 -22.01 21.69 22.58
C PHE A 199 -23.23 22.58 22.84
N MET A 200 -24.43 22.05 22.61
CA MET A 200 -25.66 22.77 22.94
C MET A 200 -25.85 22.91 24.45
N ARG A 201 -25.59 21.88 25.25
CA ARG A 201 -25.85 21.92 26.69
C ARG A 201 -25.00 22.94 27.44
N GLY A 202 -23.76 23.16 27.06
CA GLY A 202 -22.88 24.09 27.81
C GLY A 202 -22.77 25.50 27.25
N ILE A 203 -23.23 25.79 26.02
CA ILE A 203 -23.42 27.21 25.60
C ILE A 203 -24.69 27.80 26.23
N THR A 204 -25.55 26.95 26.78
CA THR A 204 -26.90 27.29 27.24
C THR A 204 -27.07 27.19 28.76
N GLU A 205 -26.07 27.48 29.60
CA GLU A 205 -26.36 27.71 31.04
C GLU A 205 -27.48 28.78 31.16
N MET A 206 -28.74 28.57 31.56
CA MET A 206 -29.63 27.42 31.86
C MET A 206 -31.10 27.96 31.75
N PRO A 207 -32.19 27.15 31.70
CA PRO A 207 -32.81 26.74 32.98
C PRO A 207 -33.48 25.35 32.99
N LYS A 208 -33.25 24.62 34.10
CA LYS A 208 -33.98 23.48 34.70
C LYS A 208 -34.44 22.30 33.79
N PRO A 209 -34.56 21.07 34.33
CA PRO A 209 -34.93 19.86 33.56
C PRO A 209 -36.40 19.82 33.04
N SER A 210 -37.07 20.97 32.96
CA SER A 210 -38.45 21.13 32.54
C SER A 210 -38.62 21.87 31.21
N THR A 211 -37.53 22.26 30.55
CA THR A 211 -37.58 22.91 29.23
C THR A 211 -37.75 21.86 28.13
N ARG A 212 -38.73 22.08 27.26
CA ARG A 212 -38.97 21.25 26.07
C ARG A 212 -37.75 21.35 25.15
N PRO A 213 -37.48 20.36 24.28
CA PRO A 213 -36.38 20.39 23.30
C PRO A 213 -36.33 21.62 22.36
N ASP A 214 -37.34 22.51 22.40
CA ASP A 214 -37.50 23.67 21.53
C ASP A 214 -36.98 25.00 22.14
N ASP A 215 -36.61 25.07 23.43
CA ASP A 215 -36.16 26.30 24.10
C ASP A 215 -34.62 26.42 24.19
N ILE A 216 -33.92 26.38 23.06
CA ILE A 216 -32.43 26.41 23.01
C ILE A 216 -31.94 27.86 22.80
N PRO A 217 -31.12 28.43 23.72
CA PRO A 217 -30.50 29.74 23.56
C PRO A 217 -29.68 29.89 22.27
N SER A 218 -29.74 31.07 21.66
CA SER A 218 -29.05 31.31 20.39
C SER A 218 -27.54 31.52 20.58
N ILE A 219 -26.75 30.88 19.71
CA ILE A 219 -25.27 30.91 19.71
C ILE A 219 -24.82 31.89 18.64
N SER A 220 -24.31 33.07 19.02
CA SER A 220 -23.91 34.10 18.05
C SER A 220 -22.48 33.90 17.53
N LEU A 221 -22.36 33.71 16.22
CA LEU A 221 -21.12 33.58 15.46
C LEU A 221 -21.11 34.62 14.32
N PRO A 222 -21.00 35.93 14.64
CA PRO A 222 -21.26 37.03 13.72
C PRO A 222 -20.30 37.08 12.52
N HIS A 223 -19.09 36.54 12.65
CA HIS A 223 -18.06 36.57 11.61
C HIS A 223 -17.85 35.22 10.89
N LEU A 224 -18.61 34.18 11.27
CA LEU A 224 -18.46 32.85 10.68
C LEU A 224 -18.89 32.88 9.21
N LYS A 225 -17.96 32.49 8.33
CA LYS A 225 -18.17 32.40 6.87
C LYS A 225 -18.32 30.95 6.41
N GLU A 226 -17.65 30.02 7.08
CA GLU A 226 -17.61 28.61 6.70
C GLU A 226 -17.96 27.73 7.89
N LEU A 227 -18.92 26.81 7.70
CA LEU A 227 -19.32 25.83 8.71
C LEU A 227 -19.31 24.44 8.08
N ALA A 228 -18.57 23.50 8.69
CA ALA A 228 -18.57 22.10 8.31
C ALA A 228 -18.91 21.20 9.51
N VAL A 229 -19.90 20.31 9.34
CA VAL A 229 -20.41 19.43 10.41
C VAL A 229 -20.55 18.01 9.90
N PHE A 230 -19.87 17.06 10.55
CA PHE A 230 -19.85 15.64 10.18
C PHE A 230 -20.33 14.80 11.37
N GLU A 231 -21.55 14.27 11.30
CA GLU A 231 -22.20 13.56 12.40
C GLU A 231 -22.31 12.05 12.21
N ASN A 232 -21.90 11.29 13.24
CA ASN A 232 -22.23 9.88 13.37
C ASN A 232 -23.30 9.69 14.46
N MET A 233 -24.46 9.10 14.12
CA MET A 233 -25.49 8.59 15.04
C MET A 233 -26.30 9.60 15.89
N SER A 234 -25.95 10.90 15.90
CA SER A 234 -26.64 11.95 16.67
C SER A 234 -27.37 12.95 15.74
N ASN A 235 -28.42 13.62 16.23
CA ASN A 235 -29.21 14.61 15.47
C ASN A 235 -28.72 16.06 15.75
N CYS A 236 -28.05 16.71 14.79
CA CYS A 236 -27.61 18.12 14.89
C CYS A 236 -28.72 19.15 14.77
N THR A 237 -29.97 18.75 14.46
CA THR A 237 -31.06 19.70 14.21
C THR A 237 -31.19 20.79 15.28
N PRO A 238 -31.12 20.50 16.58
CA PRO A 238 -31.28 21.54 17.58
C PRO A 238 -30.06 22.48 17.63
N PHE A 239 -28.86 22.01 17.27
CA PHE A 239 -27.64 22.83 17.17
C PHE A 239 -27.76 23.82 16.00
N MET A 240 -28.21 23.32 14.85
CA MET A 240 -28.46 24.13 13.66
C MET A 240 -29.53 25.20 13.90
N LYS A 241 -30.54 24.93 14.73
CA LYS A 241 -31.56 25.91 15.13
C LYS A 241 -31.01 26.98 16.08
N ALA A 242 -30.08 26.62 16.97
CA ALA A 242 -29.50 27.53 17.94
C ALA A 242 -28.48 28.50 17.33
N LEU A 243 -27.75 28.07 16.30
CA LEU A 243 -26.71 28.88 15.64
C LEU A 243 -27.27 30.16 14.98
N ASP A 244 -26.65 31.29 15.31
CA ASP A 244 -26.80 32.58 14.66
C ASP A 244 -25.52 32.97 13.92
N ALA A 245 -25.46 32.68 12.63
CA ALA A 245 -24.29 32.95 11.79
C ALA A 245 -24.67 33.86 10.59
N PRO A 246 -24.86 35.18 10.80
CA PRO A 246 -25.35 36.08 9.75
C PRO A 246 -24.37 36.23 8.57
N SER A 247 -23.07 36.03 8.78
CA SER A 247 -22.02 36.15 7.75
C SER A 247 -21.74 34.86 6.97
N LEU A 248 -22.52 33.80 7.21
CA LEU A 248 -22.30 32.47 6.65
C LEU A 248 -22.39 32.49 5.12
N GLN A 249 -21.44 31.84 4.46
CA GLN A 249 -21.30 31.80 2.99
C GLN A 249 -21.04 30.39 2.46
N ALA A 250 -20.46 29.50 3.27
CA ALA A 250 -20.21 28.12 2.92
C ALA A 250 -20.72 27.18 4.03
N VAL A 251 -21.46 26.15 3.63
CA VAL A 251 -22.03 25.16 4.55
C VAL A 251 -21.76 23.75 4.04
N GLU A 252 -21.16 22.91 4.87
CA GLU A 252 -20.88 21.50 4.59
C GLU A 252 -21.47 20.62 5.70
N ILE A 253 -22.40 19.72 5.39
CA ILE A 253 -23.10 18.92 6.42
C ILE A 253 -23.26 17.47 5.99
N TYR A 254 -22.86 16.57 6.87
CA TYR A 254 -23.04 15.13 6.71
C TYR A 254 -23.64 14.55 7.98
N SER A 255 -24.76 13.84 7.88
CA SER A 255 -25.40 13.22 9.04
C SER A 255 -25.84 11.79 8.74
N SER A 256 -25.43 10.85 9.59
CA SER A 256 -25.84 9.45 9.49
C SER A 256 -27.13 9.12 10.26
N ALA A 257 -27.78 10.07 10.95
CA ALA A 257 -28.84 9.79 11.93
C ALA A 257 -30.31 9.84 11.42
N GLY A 258 -30.60 10.35 10.23
CA GLY A 258 -31.99 10.48 9.73
C GLY A 258 -32.14 11.76 8.92
N PRO A 259 -33.35 12.15 8.44
CA PRO A 259 -33.49 13.33 7.60
C PRO A 259 -33.20 14.61 8.40
N ALA A 260 -31.94 15.07 8.30
CA ALA A 260 -31.47 16.38 8.68
C ALA A 260 -31.83 17.56 7.73
N PRO A 261 -32.44 17.43 6.52
CA PRO A 261 -32.59 18.56 5.60
C PRO A 261 -33.33 19.80 6.14
N PRO A 262 -34.41 19.69 6.94
CA PRO A 262 -35.13 20.90 7.37
C PRO A 262 -34.28 21.84 8.24
N SER A 263 -33.37 21.29 9.05
CA SER A 263 -32.62 22.07 10.04
C SER A 263 -31.47 22.86 9.44
N VAL A 264 -30.82 22.36 8.38
CA VAL A 264 -29.83 23.13 7.63
C VAL A 264 -30.47 24.34 6.93
N PHE A 265 -31.69 24.19 6.40
CA PHE A 265 -32.41 25.31 5.80
C PHE A 265 -32.82 26.36 6.83
N HIS A 266 -33.14 25.97 8.07
CA HIS A 266 -33.32 26.93 9.15
C HIS A 266 -32.06 27.78 9.39
N LEU A 267 -30.87 27.16 9.44
CA LEU A 267 -29.61 27.91 9.59
C LEU A 267 -29.39 28.85 8.39
N ILE A 268 -29.54 28.33 7.17
CA ILE A 268 -29.33 29.12 5.95
C ILE A 268 -30.33 30.29 5.86
N SER A 269 -31.59 30.08 6.22
CA SER A 269 -32.63 31.11 6.17
C SER A 269 -32.37 32.32 7.06
N ARG A 270 -31.55 32.14 8.10
CA ARG A 270 -31.13 33.20 9.03
C ARG A 270 -29.84 33.90 8.61
N ALA A 271 -29.09 33.34 7.66
CA ALA A 271 -27.90 33.98 7.15
C ALA A 271 -28.29 35.28 6.40
N SER A 272 -27.68 36.40 6.77
CA SER A 272 -27.86 37.68 6.07
C SER A 272 -27.03 37.73 4.79
N SER A 273 -25.92 36.98 4.77
CA SER A 273 -25.07 36.80 3.60
C SER A 273 -25.61 35.69 2.68
N PRO A 274 -25.51 35.86 1.35
CA PRO A 274 -25.95 34.84 0.44
C PRO A 274 -24.99 33.63 0.48
N ILE A 275 -25.54 32.43 0.68
CA ILE A 275 -24.76 31.18 0.60
C ILE A 275 -24.22 30.99 -0.81
N ARG A 276 -22.90 30.83 -0.91
CA ARG A 276 -22.14 30.62 -2.14
C ARG A 276 -21.69 29.18 -2.31
N SER A 277 -21.42 28.48 -1.21
CA SER A 277 -20.98 27.07 -1.25
C SER A 277 -21.88 26.20 -0.38
N PHE A 278 -22.32 25.06 -0.92
CA PHE A 278 -23.13 24.10 -0.19
C PHE A 278 -22.65 22.68 -0.51
N ALA A 279 -22.37 21.90 0.53
CA ALA A 279 -21.91 20.53 0.43
C ALA A 279 -22.71 19.63 1.37
N SER A 280 -23.21 18.49 0.89
CA SER A 280 -23.99 17.58 1.73
C SER A 280 -24.07 16.15 1.19
N ASP A 281 -24.49 15.22 2.05
CA ASP A 281 -25.01 13.92 1.62
C ASP A 281 -26.49 14.04 1.22
N PHE A 282 -26.70 14.19 -0.09
CA PHE A 282 -28.03 14.32 -0.68
C PHE A 282 -28.86 13.03 -0.64
N SER A 283 -28.29 11.89 -0.24
CA SER A 283 -29.06 10.68 0.01
C SER A 283 -30.04 10.82 1.17
N SER A 284 -29.92 11.88 1.98
CA SER A 284 -30.83 12.24 3.08
C SER A 284 -31.91 13.27 2.72
N PHE A 285 -31.91 13.81 1.49
CA PHE A 285 -32.81 14.89 1.03
C PHE A 285 -34.00 14.35 0.25
N SER A 286 -35.20 14.88 0.49
CA SER A 286 -36.33 14.64 -0.41
C SER A 286 -36.24 15.52 -1.67
N ARG A 287 -37.01 15.18 -2.71
CA ARG A 287 -37.12 16.03 -3.91
C ARG A 287 -37.67 17.42 -3.58
N LYS A 288 -38.59 17.52 -2.63
CA LYS A 288 -39.13 18.79 -2.17
C LYS A 288 -38.04 19.64 -1.51
N ASP A 289 -37.19 19.04 -0.67
CA ASP A 289 -36.09 19.71 0.03
C ASP A 289 -35.05 20.25 -0.94
N PHE A 290 -34.65 19.45 -1.93
CA PHE A 290 -33.72 19.88 -2.98
C PHE A 290 -34.27 21.05 -3.79
N LEU A 291 -35.56 21.03 -4.13
CA LEU A 291 -36.18 22.12 -4.89
C LEU A 291 -36.19 23.46 -4.12
N GLN A 292 -36.04 23.42 -2.79
CA GLN A 292 -35.91 24.60 -1.95
C GLN A 292 -34.50 25.20 -1.92
N LEU A 293 -33.46 24.52 -2.44
CA LEU A 293 -32.09 25.06 -2.47
C LEU A 293 -31.99 26.44 -3.13
N ARG A 294 -32.82 26.74 -4.14
CA ARG A 294 -32.85 28.09 -4.71
C ARG A 294 -33.37 29.13 -3.73
N VAL A 295 -34.42 28.79 -2.99
CA VAL A 295 -35.08 29.72 -2.06
C VAL A 295 -34.09 30.14 -0.98
N TYR A 296 -33.30 29.19 -0.50
CA TYR A 296 -32.34 29.40 0.57
C TYR A 296 -30.95 29.85 0.09
N CYS A 297 -30.51 29.43 -1.11
CA CYS A 297 -29.18 29.70 -1.66
C CYS A 297 -29.26 30.30 -3.09
N PRO A 298 -29.88 31.48 -3.30
CA PRO A 298 -30.11 32.02 -4.65
C PRO A 298 -28.83 32.42 -5.40
N ARG A 299 -27.71 32.61 -4.70
CA ARG A 299 -26.40 32.96 -5.27
C ARG A 299 -25.36 31.84 -5.13
N LEU A 300 -25.82 30.60 -5.04
CA LEU A 300 -24.94 29.43 -4.95
C LEU A 300 -24.00 29.36 -6.17
N THR A 301 -22.69 29.38 -5.92
CA THR A 301 -21.62 29.22 -6.92
C THR A 301 -21.02 27.83 -6.90
N THR A 302 -21.06 27.15 -5.76
CA THR A 302 -20.46 25.83 -5.54
C THR A 302 -21.47 24.88 -4.92
N LEU A 303 -21.66 23.71 -5.54
CA LEU A 303 -22.48 22.63 -5.02
C LEU A 303 -21.67 21.33 -5.00
N ALA A 304 -21.52 20.72 -3.83
CA ALA A 304 -20.82 19.45 -3.68
C ALA A 304 -21.72 18.35 -3.10
N VAL A 305 -21.71 17.19 -3.75
CA VAL A 305 -22.42 15.98 -3.33
C VAL A 305 -21.36 14.98 -2.86
N ARG A 306 -21.30 14.74 -1.54
CA ARG A 306 -20.35 13.79 -0.89
C ARG A 306 -21.08 12.86 0.06
N THR A 307 -20.53 11.68 0.38
CA THR A 307 -21.23 10.68 1.21
C THR A 307 -20.58 10.61 2.58
N PHE A 308 -21.40 10.33 3.60
CA PHE A 308 -20.87 10.15 4.96
C PHE A 308 -19.79 9.05 5.06
N ASN A 309 -19.85 8.03 4.20
CA ASN A 309 -18.87 6.93 4.16
C ASN A 309 -17.44 7.37 3.80
N ASP A 310 -17.26 8.55 3.17
CA ASP A 310 -15.94 9.08 2.82
C ASP A 310 -15.13 9.53 4.07
N PHE A 311 -15.79 9.65 5.23
CA PHE A 311 -15.22 10.18 6.47
C PHE A 311 -15.13 9.15 7.62
N ARG A 312 -15.46 7.87 7.37
CA ARG A 312 -15.45 6.80 8.39
C ARG A 312 -14.10 6.08 8.49
N LEU A 313 -13.67 5.84 9.73
CA LEU A 313 -12.47 5.05 10.05
C LEU A 313 -12.75 3.56 10.25
N ASP A 314 -14.02 3.17 10.36
CA ASP A 314 -14.45 1.79 10.58
C ASP A 314 -15.59 1.41 9.60
N PRO A 315 -15.34 0.52 8.62
CA PRO A 315 -16.35 0.03 7.68
C PRO A 315 -17.37 -0.95 8.30
N THR A 316 -17.15 -1.43 9.53
CA THR A 316 -17.98 -2.50 10.12
C THR A 316 -19.28 -1.99 10.74
N GLN A 317 -19.39 -0.69 11.02
CA GLN A 317 -20.63 -0.08 11.48
C GLN A 317 -21.51 0.28 10.28
N ASN A 318 -22.29 -0.68 9.81
CA ASN A 318 -23.27 -0.49 8.75
C ASN A 318 -24.27 0.62 9.17
N PRO A 319 -24.34 1.79 8.51
CA PRO A 319 -25.56 2.58 8.65
C PRO A 319 -26.63 1.77 7.93
N GLY A 320 -27.78 1.54 8.58
CA GLY A 320 -28.87 0.72 8.03
C GLY A 320 -29.09 0.98 6.53
N GLY A 321 -29.42 -0.09 5.79
CA GLY A 321 -29.59 -0.10 4.33
C GLY A 321 -30.44 1.04 3.78
N PRO A 322 -30.55 1.18 2.45
CA PRO A 322 -31.24 2.30 1.80
C PRO A 322 -32.56 2.60 2.50
N ARG A 323 -32.63 3.79 3.11
CA ARG A 323 -33.77 4.21 3.92
C ARG A 323 -35.02 4.18 3.06
N GLU A 324 -36.01 3.39 3.45
CA GLU A 324 -37.30 3.31 2.78
C GLU A 324 -37.91 4.72 2.69
N GLY A 325 -38.23 5.18 1.47
CA GLY A 325 -38.93 6.44 1.23
C GLY A 325 -38.11 7.61 0.62
N ASN A 326 -36.82 7.43 0.29
CA ASN A 326 -36.04 8.49 -0.40
C ASN A 326 -36.08 8.38 -1.93
N ASP A 327 -36.82 9.29 -2.57
CA ASP A 327 -36.97 9.41 -4.04
C ASP A 327 -35.78 10.08 -4.77
N MET A 328 -34.90 10.80 -4.06
CA MET A 328 -33.83 11.56 -4.72
C MET A 328 -32.62 10.66 -5.04
N GLN A 329 -32.46 10.31 -6.32
CA GLN A 329 -31.26 9.68 -6.86
C GLN A 329 -30.36 10.74 -7.52
N ILE A 330 -29.05 10.68 -7.30
CA ILE A 330 -28.09 11.56 -8.00
C ILE A 330 -27.85 10.99 -9.41
N ASP A 331 -28.75 11.32 -10.33
CA ASP A 331 -28.79 10.85 -11.72
C ASP A 331 -28.94 12.01 -12.73
N ASN A 332 -29.26 11.72 -13.99
CA ASN A 332 -29.47 12.78 -15.00
C ASN A 332 -30.66 13.69 -14.69
N THR A 333 -31.66 13.21 -13.94
CA THR A 333 -32.80 14.00 -13.48
C THR A 333 -32.32 15.08 -12.51
N PHE A 334 -31.36 14.76 -11.63
CA PHE A 334 -30.73 15.73 -10.74
C PHE A 334 -30.08 16.88 -11.53
N LEU A 335 -29.28 16.58 -12.56
CA LEU A 335 -28.69 17.61 -13.43
C LEU A 335 -29.75 18.44 -14.17
N SER A 336 -30.82 17.78 -14.61
CA SER A 336 -31.94 18.45 -15.29
C SER A 336 -32.65 19.42 -14.35
N VAL A 337 -32.81 19.07 -13.07
CA VAL A 337 -33.41 19.96 -12.06
C VAL A 337 -32.53 21.19 -11.81
N LEU A 338 -31.20 21.05 -11.78
CA LEU A 338 -30.28 22.20 -11.65
C LEU A 338 -30.44 23.23 -12.79
N ASN A 339 -30.80 22.75 -13.99
CA ASN A 339 -31.08 23.58 -15.16
C ASN A 339 -32.55 23.99 -15.33
N SER A 340 -33.45 23.47 -14.49
CA SER A 340 -34.89 23.75 -14.59
C SER A 340 -35.25 25.14 -14.08
N THR A 341 -36.42 25.61 -14.51
CA THR A 341 -37.08 26.79 -13.97
C THR A 341 -38.06 26.42 -12.86
N ASN A 342 -38.41 27.40 -12.02
CA ASN A 342 -39.54 27.29 -11.10
C ASN A 342 -40.85 27.68 -11.81
N ALA A 343 -41.97 27.69 -11.08
CA ALA A 343 -43.27 28.08 -11.61
C ALA A 343 -43.32 29.52 -12.16
N ASN A 344 -42.34 30.37 -11.80
CA ASN A 344 -42.24 31.76 -12.23
C ASN A 344 -41.30 31.94 -13.44
N GLY A 345 -40.87 30.85 -14.11
CA GLY A 345 -40.01 30.90 -15.31
C GLY A 345 -38.52 31.09 -15.01
N ASP A 346 -38.15 30.96 -13.75
CA ASP A 346 -36.95 31.54 -13.18
C ASP A 346 -35.94 30.38 -12.95
N TYR A 347 -34.63 30.47 -13.28
CA TYR A 347 -33.67 29.34 -13.15
C TYR A 347 -33.23 28.97 -11.72
N ARG A 348 -33.15 27.67 -11.38
CA ARG A 348 -32.88 27.20 -10.00
C ARG A 348 -31.51 27.54 -9.40
N CYS A 349 -30.42 27.37 -10.15
CA CYS A 349 -29.07 27.66 -9.66
C CYS A 349 -28.31 28.52 -10.67
N PRO A 350 -28.73 29.77 -10.94
CA PRO A 350 -28.25 30.52 -12.09
C PRO A 350 -26.77 30.88 -11.96
N LYS A 351 -26.25 31.09 -10.75
CA LYS A 351 -24.84 31.48 -10.51
C LYS A 351 -23.88 30.33 -10.25
N LEU A 352 -24.32 29.07 -10.37
CA LEU A 352 -23.49 27.91 -10.10
C LEU A 352 -22.33 27.83 -11.10
N THR A 353 -21.09 27.82 -10.65
CA THR A 353 -19.87 27.70 -11.47
C THR A 353 -19.06 26.45 -11.11
N THR A 354 -19.32 25.82 -9.98
CA THR A 354 -18.60 24.63 -9.50
C THR A 354 -19.57 23.56 -9.07
N LEU A 355 -19.45 22.37 -9.67
CA LEU A 355 -20.23 21.20 -9.32
C LEU A 355 -19.28 20.04 -9.01
N GLU A 356 -19.38 19.49 -7.80
CA GLU A 356 -18.61 18.33 -7.36
C GLU A 356 -19.56 17.19 -6.98
N CYS A 357 -19.33 15.99 -7.50
CA CYS A 357 -20.18 14.83 -7.26
C CYS A 357 -19.31 13.57 -7.10
N PHE A 358 -18.90 13.27 -5.87
CA PHE A 358 -17.95 12.19 -5.59
C PHE A 358 -18.61 10.84 -5.25
N THR A 359 -19.95 10.76 -5.30
CA THR A 359 -20.68 9.64 -4.67
C THR A 359 -21.52 8.87 -5.65
N GLY A 360 -21.04 7.70 -6.05
CA GLY A 360 -21.90 6.65 -6.55
C GLY A 360 -22.93 7.05 -7.62
N VAL A 361 -22.53 7.97 -8.50
CA VAL A 361 -23.46 8.82 -9.25
C VAL A 361 -24.00 8.07 -10.47
N LYS A 362 -25.32 8.10 -10.68
CA LYS A 362 -26.01 7.52 -11.85
C LYS A 362 -26.12 8.53 -13.00
N ILE A 363 -25.14 9.43 -13.13
CA ILE A 363 -25.08 10.42 -14.21
C ILE A 363 -24.42 9.81 -15.46
N SER A 364 -24.97 10.11 -16.63
CA SER A 364 -24.40 9.72 -17.93
C SER A 364 -23.54 10.83 -18.53
N ASP A 365 -22.67 10.47 -19.47
CA ASP A 365 -21.80 11.41 -20.21
C ASP A 365 -22.65 12.40 -21.01
N ALA A 366 -23.67 11.88 -21.69
CA ALA A 366 -24.68 12.69 -22.36
C ALA A 366 -25.42 13.63 -21.40
N GLY A 367 -25.69 13.20 -20.16
CA GLY A 367 -26.30 14.04 -19.13
C GLY A 367 -25.42 15.22 -18.72
N ILE A 368 -24.11 15.01 -18.59
CA ILE A 368 -23.15 16.11 -18.33
C ILE A 368 -23.09 17.07 -19.50
N LEU A 369 -22.99 16.56 -20.72
CA LEU A 369 -22.90 17.41 -21.92
C LEU A 369 -24.19 18.21 -22.12
N ASP A 370 -25.35 17.59 -21.94
CA ASP A 370 -26.65 18.27 -21.98
C ASP A 370 -26.75 19.32 -20.87
N PHE A 371 -26.28 19.00 -19.67
CA PHE A 371 -26.22 19.94 -18.56
C PHE A 371 -25.36 21.16 -18.88
N LEU A 372 -24.13 20.97 -19.37
CA LEU A 372 -23.21 22.04 -19.74
C LEU A 372 -23.76 22.89 -20.88
N ARG A 373 -24.19 22.24 -21.97
CA ARG A 373 -24.74 22.92 -23.15
C ARG A 373 -25.92 23.81 -22.78
N LYS A 374 -26.90 23.27 -22.05
CA LYS A 374 -28.05 24.03 -21.62
C LYS A 374 -27.65 25.27 -20.85
N ARG A 375 -26.59 25.25 -20.03
CA ARG A 375 -26.16 26.45 -19.30
C ARG A 375 -25.49 27.51 -20.17
N GLU A 376 -24.86 27.12 -21.28
CA GLU A 376 -24.29 28.06 -22.25
C GLU A 376 -25.33 28.62 -23.24
N GLU A 377 -26.50 27.99 -23.37
CA GLU A 377 -27.61 28.48 -24.23
C GLU A 377 -28.28 29.77 -23.72
N SER A 378 -27.98 30.23 -22.50
CA SER A 378 -28.61 31.40 -21.90
C SER A 378 -27.64 32.17 -21.02
N ASP A 379 -27.50 33.48 -21.27
CA ASP A 379 -26.68 34.40 -20.47
C ASP A 379 -27.19 34.59 -19.03
N GLU A 380 -28.42 34.14 -18.74
CA GLU A 380 -28.98 34.16 -17.38
C GLU A 380 -28.37 33.08 -16.47
N ARG A 381 -27.67 32.09 -17.05
CA ARG A 381 -26.97 31.03 -16.33
C ARG A 381 -25.45 31.18 -16.49
N ALA A 382 -24.75 31.16 -15.37
CA ALA A 382 -23.30 31.09 -15.36
C ALA A 382 -22.81 29.75 -15.91
N SER A 383 -21.81 29.81 -16.80
CA SER A 383 -21.10 28.62 -17.27
C SER A 383 -20.38 27.94 -16.10
N ILE A 384 -20.35 26.61 -16.12
CA ILE A 384 -19.55 25.84 -15.17
C ILE A 384 -18.07 26.06 -15.50
N LYS A 385 -17.29 26.37 -14.47
CA LYS A 385 -15.83 26.53 -14.52
C LYS A 385 -15.10 25.37 -13.86
N ASN A 386 -15.70 24.71 -12.87
CA ASN A 386 -15.10 23.52 -12.26
C ASN A 386 -16.14 22.40 -12.19
N LEU A 387 -15.81 21.23 -12.74
CA LEU A 387 -16.67 20.06 -12.69
C LEU A 387 -15.87 18.86 -12.20
N ARG A 388 -16.23 18.30 -11.06
CA ARG A 388 -15.61 17.09 -10.49
C ARG A 388 -16.66 16.01 -10.36
N THR A 389 -16.48 14.83 -10.95
CA THR A 389 -17.45 13.74 -10.79
C THR A 389 -16.82 12.37 -10.77
N GLN A 390 -17.27 11.50 -9.87
CA GLN A 390 -16.89 10.09 -9.83
C GLN A 390 -18.06 9.19 -10.28
N PHE A 391 -17.88 8.48 -11.39
CA PHE A 391 -18.90 7.59 -11.92
C PHE A 391 -18.86 6.21 -11.25
N LYS A 392 -20.00 5.50 -11.21
CA LYS A 392 -20.06 4.07 -10.86
C LYS A 392 -19.94 3.14 -12.07
N ARG A 393 -20.06 3.70 -13.26
CA ARG A 393 -20.01 3.00 -14.54
C ARG A 393 -18.70 3.34 -15.23
N PRO A 394 -18.18 2.43 -16.03
CA PRO A 394 -17.06 2.78 -16.87
C PRO A 394 -17.43 3.73 -18.01
N GLN A 395 -16.42 4.42 -18.52
CA GLN A 395 -16.60 5.33 -19.65
C GLN A 395 -17.01 4.52 -20.88
N LYS A 396 -18.20 4.74 -21.43
CA LYS A 396 -18.64 4.01 -22.63
C LYS A 396 -18.03 4.62 -23.89
N ASP A 397 -18.09 5.95 -23.99
CA ASP A 397 -17.56 6.72 -25.11
C ASP A 397 -16.61 7.81 -24.61
N PRO A 398 -15.52 8.13 -25.33
CA PRO A 398 -14.63 9.23 -24.97
C PRO A 398 -15.37 10.58 -24.95
N ILE A 399 -15.58 11.12 -23.75
CA ILE A 399 -16.27 12.41 -23.55
C ILE A 399 -15.38 13.63 -23.86
N ALA A 400 -14.06 13.43 -23.99
CA ALA A 400 -13.08 14.51 -24.16
C ALA A 400 -13.32 15.35 -25.43
N GLY A 401 -13.67 14.72 -26.56
CA GLY A 401 -13.99 15.43 -27.79
C GLY A 401 -15.21 16.35 -27.64
N PRO A 402 -16.37 15.80 -27.22
CA PRO A 402 -17.55 16.61 -26.91
C PRO A 402 -17.36 17.66 -25.80
N LEU A 403 -16.43 17.47 -24.87
CA LEU A 403 -16.09 18.45 -23.82
C LEU A 403 -15.17 19.57 -24.29
N LYS A 404 -14.42 19.37 -25.36
CA LYS A 404 -13.38 20.29 -25.84
C LYS A 404 -13.85 21.75 -25.95
N PRO A 405 -15.03 22.07 -26.52
CA PRO A 405 -15.50 23.46 -26.61
C PRO A 405 -15.64 24.13 -25.22
N PHE A 406 -16.08 23.36 -24.22
CA PHE A 406 -16.24 23.86 -22.85
C PHE A 406 -14.88 24.07 -22.16
N LEU A 407 -13.91 23.18 -22.40
CA LEU A 407 -12.54 23.31 -21.88
C LEU A 407 -11.85 24.56 -22.44
N GLU A 408 -12.00 24.80 -23.74
CA GLU A 408 -11.51 26.02 -24.42
C GLU A 408 -12.18 27.29 -23.87
N ASN A 409 -13.43 27.18 -23.41
CA ASN A 409 -14.15 28.25 -22.71
C ASN A 409 -13.85 28.32 -21.20
N GLY A 410 -12.79 27.65 -20.74
CA GLY A 410 -12.26 27.75 -19.38
C GLY A 410 -12.91 26.83 -18.35
N LEU A 411 -13.48 25.69 -18.77
CA LEU A 411 -13.89 24.61 -17.87
C LEU A 411 -12.67 23.79 -17.42
N ASP A 412 -12.52 23.61 -16.10
CA ASP A 412 -11.66 22.63 -15.47
C ASP A 412 -12.49 21.40 -15.06
N ALA A 413 -12.36 20.31 -15.82
CA ALA A 413 -13.12 19.08 -15.62
C ALA A 413 -12.25 17.93 -15.08
N GLY A 414 -12.67 17.34 -13.97
CA GLY A 414 -12.08 16.14 -13.36
C GLY A 414 -13.14 15.06 -13.32
N LEU A 415 -13.14 14.18 -14.33
CA LEU A 415 -14.13 13.13 -14.49
C LEU A 415 -13.47 11.77 -14.23
N TRP A 416 -13.79 11.13 -13.11
CA TRP A 416 -13.23 9.84 -12.72
C TRP A 416 -14.18 8.72 -13.08
N TYR A 417 -13.79 7.93 -14.06
CA TYR A 417 -14.51 6.71 -14.44
C TYR A 417 -13.83 5.48 -13.81
N PRO A 418 -14.57 4.54 -13.24
CA PRO A 418 -14.07 3.20 -13.01
C PRO A 418 -13.72 2.57 -14.37
N ALA A 419 -12.68 1.75 -14.45
CA ALA A 419 -12.22 1.21 -15.73
C ALA A 419 -13.29 0.34 -16.43
N LEU A 420 -13.44 0.45 -17.76
CA LEU A 420 -14.24 -0.48 -18.58
C LEU A 420 -13.76 -1.91 -18.37
N GLN A 421 -14.64 -2.75 -17.80
CA GLN A 421 -14.63 -4.17 -18.13
C GLN A 421 -15.19 -4.33 -19.55
N ALA A 422 -14.35 -4.22 -20.57
CA ALA A 422 -14.62 -4.76 -21.90
C ALA A 422 -13.30 -5.11 -22.57
N THR A 423 -13.09 -6.41 -22.80
CA THR A 423 -12.25 -6.98 -23.87
C THR A 423 -11.03 -6.16 -24.29
N SER A 424 -9.91 -6.37 -23.59
CA SER A 424 -8.52 -6.22 -24.07
C SER A 424 -7.99 -4.80 -24.41
N PRO A 425 -7.27 -4.14 -23.48
CA PRO A 425 -6.64 -2.82 -23.72
C PRO A 425 -5.13 -2.80 -23.40
N PHE A 426 -4.28 -2.63 -24.42
CA PHE A 426 -2.85 -2.29 -24.28
C PHE A 426 -2.52 -1.02 -25.08
N CYS A 427 -2.77 0.13 -24.47
CA CYS A 427 -1.84 1.26 -24.51
C CYS A 427 -1.91 1.96 -23.14
N PRO A 428 -0.78 2.38 -22.56
CA PRO A 428 -0.73 3.01 -21.24
C PRO A 428 -1.02 4.50 -21.36
N ALA A 429 -1.79 5.06 -20.41
CA ALA A 429 -1.85 6.48 -20.17
C ALA A 429 -1.78 6.71 -18.65
N ASP A 430 -0.56 6.81 -18.14
CA ASP A 430 -0.24 7.79 -17.11
C ASP A 430 0.92 8.59 -17.67
N ASP A 431 0.62 9.82 -18.08
CA ASP A 431 1.31 11.05 -17.66
C ASP A 431 1.23 12.11 -18.77
N VAL A 432 0.09 12.81 -18.89
CA VAL A 432 0.11 14.26 -19.07
C VAL A 432 -1.22 14.84 -18.56
N GLY A 433 -1.16 15.55 -17.43
CA GLY A 433 -1.99 16.74 -17.32
C GLY A 433 -1.45 17.76 -18.31
N GLU A 434 -1.94 17.75 -19.55
CA GLU A 434 -1.65 18.85 -20.47
C GLU A 434 -2.44 20.07 -20.01
N ARG A 435 -1.71 21.01 -19.41
CA ARG A 435 -2.07 22.42 -19.42
C ARG A 435 -2.31 22.84 -20.88
N LEU A 436 -3.53 23.22 -21.21
CA LEU A 436 -3.83 23.90 -22.46
C LEU A 436 -3.21 25.31 -22.42
N SER A 437 -1.99 25.45 -22.92
CA SER A 437 -1.40 26.73 -23.32
C SER A 437 -0.28 26.51 -24.37
N GLY A 438 -0.51 26.92 -25.63
CA GLY A 438 0.57 27.22 -26.60
C GLY A 438 0.43 26.63 -28.02
N PHE A 439 0.24 27.50 -29.02
CA PHE A 439 0.24 27.24 -30.47
C PHE A 439 1.65 27.15 -31.09
N GLY A 440 1.84 26.39 -32.19
CA GLY A 440 2.73 26.80 -33.31
C GLY A 440 3.50 25.75 -34.13
N LYS A 441 3.00 25.47 -35.36
CA LYS A 441 3.68 25.19 -36.66
C LYS A 441 4.36 23.82 -37.00
N SER A 442 4.00 23.33 -38.19
CA SER A 442 4.50 22.18 -39.03
C SER A 442 5.80 22.52 -39.83
N PRO A 443 6.30 21.75 -40.86
CA PRO A 443 5.98 20.38 -41.39
C PRO A 443 7.21 19.49 -41.84
N SER A 444 6.99 18.22 -42.26
CA SER A 444 7.34 17.61 -43.60
C SER A 444 7.70 16.08 -43.64
N TYR A 445 7.04 15.32 -44.56
CA TYR A 445 7.42 14.16 -45.43
C TYR A 445 8.19 12.92 -44.83
N ASP A 446 7.98 11.64 -45.22
CA ASP A 446 7.72 11.03 -46.54
C ASP A 446 7.06 9.60 -46.55
N ARG A 447 6.64 9.18 -47.76
CA ARG A 447 5.93 7.96 -48.25
C ARG A 447 6.67 6.59 -48.17
N HIS A 448 5.93 5.47 -48.08
CA HIS A 448 5.65 4.48 -49.17
C HIS A 448 5.07 3.11 -48.70
N GLU A 449 4.17 2.54 -49.53
CA GLU A 449 3.35 1.30 -49.50
C GLU A 449 4.02 0.14 -50.32
N PRO A 450 3.38 -1.02 -50.73
CA PRO A 450 2.30 -1.90 -50.19
C PRO A 450 2.48 -3.45 -50.48
N GLY A 451 1.53 -4.30 -50.03
CA GLY A 451 0.96 -5.41 -50.86
C GLY A 451 0.84 -6.85 -50.28
N SER A 452 -0.39 -7.40 -50.19
CA SER A 452 -0.94 -8.47 -51.09
C SER A 452 -2.13 -9.31 -50.52
N ARG A 453 -3.29 -9.18 -51.18
CA ARG A 453 -4.32 -10.15 -51.69
C ARG A 453 -4.88 -11.37 -50.89
N PHE A 454 -6.21 -11.30 -50.69
CA PHE A 454 -7.34 -12.26 -50.99
C PHE A 454 -7.21 -13.79 -50.80
N SER A 455 -8.19 -14.41 -50.09
CA SER A 455 -9.27 -15.20 -50.70
C SER A 455 -10.35 -15.63 -49.68
N SER A 456 -11.56 -15.92 -50.17
CA SER A 456 -12.79 -16.24 -49.44
C SER A 456 -13.31 -17.63 -49.82
N SER A 457 -13.84 -18.42 -48.88
CA SER A 457 -14.95 -19.36 -49.13
C SER A 457 -15.59 -19.89 -47.83
N ASN A 458 -16.93 -19.85 -47.81
CA ASN A 458 -17.86 -20.30 -46.77
C ASN A 458 -17.83 -21.82 -46.53
N HIS A 459 -18.16 -22.29 -45.31
CA HIS A 459 -19.24 -23.26 -45.03
C HIS A 459 -19.52 -23.44 -43.51
N HIS A 460 -20.81 -23.36 -43.17
CA HIS A 460 -21.59 -23.97 -42.08
C HIS A 460 -21.32 -23.73 -40.58
N ARG A 461 -22.38 -23.20 -39.95
CA ARG A 461 -22.77 -23.18 -38.53
C ARG A 461 -22.25 -24.36 -37.68
N ALA A 462 -21.50 -24.02 -36.64
CA ALA A 462 -21.63 -24.59 -35.30
C ALA A 462 -21.62 -23.42 -34.31
N ALA A 463 -22.55 -23.42 -33.36
CA ALA A 463 -22.59 -22.46 -32.27
C ALA A 463 -21.50 -22.84 -31.27
N ASP A 464 -20.31 -22.24 -31.42
CA ASP A 464 -19.26 -22.36 -30.42
C ASP A 464 -19.34 -21.19 -29.43
N GLU A 465 -19.42 -21.57 -28.17
CA GLU A 465 -19.35 -20.73 -26.99
C GLU A 465 -18.20 -19.72 -27.10
N LEU A 466 -18.54 -18.43 -27.04
CA LEU A 466 -17.59 -17.33 -26.88
C LEU A 466 -16.86 -17.49 -25.53
N THR A 467 -15.79 -18.29 -25.52
CA THR A 467 -14.82 -18.28 -24.42
C THR A 467 -14.16 -16.90 -24.39
N PRO A 468 -14.28 -16.12 -23.28
CA PRO A 468 -13.72 -14.78 -23.22
C PRO A 468 -12.20 -14.84 -23.40
N THR A 469 -11.69 -14.32 -24.51
CA THR A 469 -10.25 -14.22 -24.74
C THR A 469 -9.71 -13.08 -23.86
N ARG A 470 -9.27 -13.43 -22.64
CA ARG A 470 -8.71 -12.50 -21.66
C ARG A 470 -7.30 -12.09 -22.13
N MET A 471 -7.14 -10.86 -22.63
CA MET A 471 -5.83 -10.32 -23.04
C MET A 471 -5.13 -9.69 -21.83
N TYR A 472 -3.87 -10.09 -21.57
CA TYR A 472 -3.15 -9.79 -20.34
C TYR A 472 -1.83 -9.07 -20.61
N THR A 473 -1.64 -7.92 -19.94
CA THR A 473 -0.37 -7.20 -19.78
C THR A 473 0.73 -8.08 -19.23
N SER A 474 1.83 -8.22 -19.99
CA SER A 474 3.04 -8.90 -19.54
C SER A 474 3.46 -8.35 -18.19
N ALA A 475 3.54 -9.22 -17.17
CA ALA A 475 4.04 -8.87 -15.83
C ALA A 475 5.55 -8.55 -15.83
N ILE A 476 6.20 -8.61 -17.00
CA ILE A 476 7.63 -8.42 -17.21
C ILE A 476 7.81 -7.23 -18.15
N HIS A 477 8.53 -6.21 -17.68
CA HIS A 477 8.91 -5.05 -18.49
C HIS A 477 9.75 -5.50 -19.71
N PRO A 478 9.61 -4.90 -20.91
CA PRO A 478 10.38 -5.29 -22.10
C PRO A 478 11.90 -5.30 -21.89
N ASN A 479 12.44 -4.31 -21.16
CA ASN A 479 13.88 -4.26 -20.85
C ASN A 479 14.32 -5.42 -19.96
N ARG A 480 13.47 -5.93 -19.05
CA ARG A 480 13.80 -7.13 -18.26
C ARG A 480 14.00 -8.37 -19.12
N LYS A 481 13.36 -8.45 -20.29
CA LYS A 481 13.61 -9.53 -21.26
C LYS A 481 14.98 -9.40 -21.92
N ALA A 482 15.48 -8.18 -22.10
CA ALA A 482 16.85 -7.92 -22.55
C ALA A 482 17.86 -8.24 -21.44
N ASP A 483 17.65 -7.70 -20.23
CA ASP A 483 18.48 -7.99 -19.04
C ASP A 483 18.56 -9.51 -18.78
N PHE A 484 17.43 -10.21 -18.90
CA PHE A 484 17.39 -11.66 -18.75
C PHE A 484 18.25 -12.37 -19.80
N ARG A 485 18.21 -11.92 -21.07
CA ARG A 485 19.00 -12.54 -22.15
C ARG A 485 20.49 -12.37 -21.92
N GLU A 486 20.88 -11.22 -21.40
CA GLU A 486 22.26 -10.85 -21.07
C GLU A 486 22.79 -11.63 -19.86
N VAL A 487 22.03 -11.68 -18.77
CA VAL A 487 22.50 -12.20 -17.48
C VAL A 487 22.24 -13.71 -17.31
N ALA A 488 21.22 -14.29 -17.97
CA ALA A 488 20.90 -15.71 -17.78
C ALA A 488 21.96 -16.63 -18.42
N PRO A 489 22.47 -17.65 -17.73
CA PRO A 489 23.44 -18.58 -18.31
C PRO A 489 22.78 -19.46 -19.41
N PRO A 490 23.56 -19.95 -20.41
CA PRO A 490 23.06 -20.93 -21.39
C PRO A 490 22.57 -22.24 -20.74
N LYS A 491 21.57 -22.89 -21.36
CA LYS A 491 21.03 -24.20 -20.90
C LYS A 491 22.12 -25.26 -20.67
N SER A 492 23.17 -25.26 -21.49
CA SER A 492 24.28 -26.21 -21.40
C SER A 492 25.08 -26.07 -20.10
N ILE A 493 25.26 -24.84 -19.61
CA ILE A 493 25.92 -24.56 -18.34
C ILE A 493 25.11 -25.15 -17.20
N ILE A 494 23.81 -24.87 -17.17
CA ILE A 494 22.89 -25.36 -16.12
C ILE A 494 22.81 -26.90 -16.15
N LYS A 495 22.75 -27.51 -17.34
CA LYS A 495 22.75 -28.98 -17.47
C LYS A 495 24.02 -29.64 -16.95
N GLU A 496 25.18 -28.99 -17.07
CA GLU A 496 26.42 -29.51 -16.47
C GLU A 496 26.42 -29.33 -14.95
N GLY A 497 26.01 -28.16 -14.44
CA GLY A 497 25.88 -27.92 -13.00
C GLY A 497 24.90 -28.88 -12.32
N LYS A 498 23.81 -29.25 -13.00
CA LYS A 498 22.88 -30.30 -12.54
C LYS A 498 23.55 -31.66 -12.27
N LYS A 499 24.65 -31.99 -12.94
CA LYS A 499 25.34 -33.29 -12.74
C LYS A 499 26.12 -33.35 -11.44
N GLU A 500 26.46 -32.20 -10.87
CA GLU A 500 27.06 -32.09 -9.55
C GLU A 500 26.01 -32.25 -8.44
N ALA A 501 24.73 -32.41 -8.81
CA ALA A 501 23.66 -32.70 -7.88
C ALA A 501 23.68 -34.14 -7.40
N PHE A 502 23.67 -34.27 -6.07
CA PHE A 502 23.52 -35.55 -5.41
C PHE A 502 22.10 -35.70 -4.83
N LEU A 503 21.63 -36.94 -4.77
CA LEU A 503 20.37 -37.28 -4.13
C LEU A 503 20.64 -37.70 -2.68
N THR A 504 19.66 -37.50 -1.80
CA THR A 504 19.75 -37.92 -0.40
C THR A 504 18.53 -38.73 0.00
N CYS A 505 18.72 -39.71 0.88
CA CYS A 505 17.61 -40.43 1.51
C CYS A 505 16.68 -39.43 2.22
N THR A 506 15.38 -39.47 1.95
CA THR A 506 14.37 -38.57 2.54
C THR A 506 14.24 -38.77 4.05
N ASN A 507 14.46 -39.99 4.54
CA ASN A 507 14.45 -40.26 5.98
C ASN A 507 15.78 -39.90 6.63
N CYS A 508 16.90 -40.50 6.19
CA CYS A 508 18.19 -40.42 6.91
C CYS A 508 19.26 -39.51 6.28
N SER A 509 18.95 -38.85 5.17
CA SER A 509 19.84 -37.93 4.43
C SER A 509 21.16 -38.51 3.89
N LYS A 510 21.36 -39.84 3.95
CA LYS A 510 22.51 -40.50 3.29
C LYS A 510 22.56 -40.14 1.80
N ILE A 511 23.74 -39.78 1.33
CA ILE A 511 24.00 -39.35 -0.05
C ILE A 511 24.06 -40.56 -0.97
N ASP A 512 23.38 -40.48 -2.11
CA ASP A 512 23.42 -41.49 -3.17
C ASP A 512 24.85 -41.68 -3.70
N GLY A 513 25.29 -42.93 -3.83
CA GLY A 513 26.65 -43.31 -4.21
C GLY A 513 27.70 -43.24 -3.08
N SER A 514 27.42 -42.55 -1.97
CA SER A 514 28.35 -42.51 -0.83
C SER A 514 28.36 -43.85 -0.08
N GLY A 515 29.55 -44.42 0.13
CA GLY A 515 29.70 -45.70 0.86
C GLY A 515 28.92 -46.88 0.26
N GLY A 516 28.68 -46.89 -1.05
CA GLY A 516 27.89 -47.93 -1.73
C GLY A 516 26.37 -47.82 -1.54
N CYS A 517 25.89 -46.70 -1.00
CA CYS A 517 24.46 -46.45 -0.82
C CYS A 517 23.76 -46.19 -2.16
N GLU A 518 22.83 -47.05 -2.56
CA GLU A 518 21.96 -46.83 -3.72
C GLU A 518 20.54 -46.48 -3.26
N LEU A 519 20.06 -45.30 -3.64
CA LEU A 519 18.74 -44.84 -3.24
C LEU A 519 17.62 -45.43 -4.10
N LYS A 520 16.62 -46.01 -3.43
CA LYS A 520 15.41 -46.55 -4.04
C LYS A 520 14.26 -45.54 -3.94
N ARG A 521 13.46 -45.42 -4.99
CA ARG A 521 12.28 -44.53 -4.99
C ARG A 521 11.08 -45.23 -4.36
N CYS A 522 10.19 -44.47 -3.73
CA CYS A 522 8.88 -45.00 -3.37
C CYS A 522 8.14 -45.46 -4.63
N GLU A 523 7.65 -46.69 -4.65
CA GLU A 523 7.03 -47.30 -5.83
C GLU A 523 5.74 -46.58 -6.26
N LYS A 524 4.98 -46.06 -5.29
CA LYS A 524 3.71 -45.36 -5.52
C LYS A 524 3.92 -43.93 -6.02
N CYS A 525 4.56 -43.07 -5.21
CA CYS A 525 4.68 -41.65 -5.55
C CYS A 525 5.88 -41.29 -6.42
N LYS A 526 6.95 -42.11 -6.40
CA LYS A 526 8.21 -41.92 -7.14
C LYS A 526 8.98 -40.61 -6.86
N ILE A 527 8.56 -39.83 -5.86
CA ILE A 527 9.13 -38.52 -5.50
C ILE A 527 10.17 -38.58 -4.40
N VAL A 528 9.96 -39.44 -3.39
CA VAL A 528 10.86 -39.60 -2.25
C VAL A 528 11.80 -40.79 -2.44
N TYR A 529 12.99 -40.70 -1.82
CA TYR A 529 14.09 -41.65 -2.00
C TYR A 529 14.49 -42.25 -0.65
N TYR A 530 14.78 -43.54 -0.60
CA TYR A 530 15.18 -44.24 0.62
C TYR A 530 16.39 -45.13 0.36
N CYS A 531 17.36 -45.11 1.27
CA CYS A 531 18.52 -46.02 1.20
C CYS A 531 18.17 -47.46 1.59
N SER A 532 17.05 -47.68 2.30
CA SER A 532 16.62 -49.00 2.76
C SER A 532 15.12 -49.05 2.99
N ARG A 533 14.56 -50.27 3.08
CA ARG A 533 13.16 -50.49 3.46
C ARG A 533 12.87 -49.99 4.89
N ASP A 534 13.83 -50.06 5.79
CA ASP A 534 13.64 -49.59 7.18
C ASP A 534 13.48 -48.08 7.24
N CYS A 535 14.28 -47.34 6.45
CA CYS A 535 14.10 -45.89 6.30
C CYS A 535 12.74 -45.51 5.70
N GLN A 536 12.19 -46.34 4.82
CA GLN A 536 10.84 -46.12 4.30
C GLN A 536 9.76 -46.38 5.37
N LYS A 537 9.90 -47.45 6.17
CA LYS A 537 8.95 -47.80 7.24
C LYS A 537 8.91 -46.72 8.33
N GLU A 538 10.07 -46.23 8.76
CA GLU A 538 10.17 -45.19 9.79
C GLU A 538 9.52 -43.88 9.33
N HIS A 539 9.73 -43.49 8.06
CA HIS A 539 9.12 -42.28 7.50
C HIS A 539 7.65 -42.48 7.07
N TRP A 540 7.14 -43.72 7.07
CA TRP A 540 5.83 -44.04 6.49
C TRP A 540 4.67 -43.32 7.16
N GLU A 541 4.71 -43.16 8.49
CA GLU A 541 3.65 -42.51 9.26
C GLU A 541 3.40 -41.06 8.81
N VAL A 542 4.47 -40.36 8.41
CA VAL A 542 4.40 -39.01 7.84
C VAL A 542 4.06 -39.07 6.35
N HIS A 543 4.76 -39.92 5.59
CA HIS A 543 4.67 -39.96 4.13
C HIS A 543 3.32 -40.46 3.60
N LYS A 544 2.66 -41.40 4.28
CA LYS A 544 1.44 -42.08 3.79
C LYS A 544 0.32 -41.12 3.42
N THR A 545 0.21 -39.99 4.13
CA THR A 545 -0.82 -38.97 3.93
C THR A 545 -0.66 -38.20 2.61
N GLN A 546 0.54 -38.21 2.04
CA GLN A 546 0.92 -37.44 0.85
C GLN A 546 1.34 -38.34 -0.32
N CYS A 547 1.36 -39.66 -0.12
CA CYS A 547 1.81 -40.63 -1.11
C CYS A 547 0.70 -40.92 -2.15
N GLN A 548 0.77 -40.25 -3.30
CA GLN A 548 -0.19 -40.37 -4.40
C GLN A 548 0.49 -40.72 -5.73
N GLU A 549 -0.24 -41.37 -6.64
CA GLU A 549 0.23 -41.64 -8.00
C GLU A 549 0.13 -40.39 -8.89
N GLY A 550 0.88 -40.35 -9.99
CA GLY A 550 0.78 -39.26 -10.96
C GLY A 550 1.48 -37.95 -10.57
N LEU A 551 2.25 -37.91 -9.49
CA LEU A 551 2.93 -36.69 -9.01
C LEU A 551 4.19 -36.28 -9.81
N GLY A 552 4.58 -37.08 -10.82
CA GLY A 552 5.71 -36.81 -11.70
C GLY A 552 7.08 -36.97 -11.02
N THR A 553 8.02 -36.09 -11.34
CA THR A 553 9.41 -36.11 -10.81
C THR A 553 9.63 -35.23 -9.57
N GLY A 554 8.57 -34.61 -9.04
CA GLY A 554 8.66 -33.71 -7.89
C GLY A 554 9.43 -32.41 -8.19
N ILE A 555 9.91 -31.74 -7.15
CA ILE A 555 10.72 -30.51 -7.27
C ILE A 555 12.23 -30.78 -7.40
N GLN A 556 12.69 -32.03 -7.24
CA GLN A 556 14.11 -32.40 -7.29
C GLN A 556 14.84 -31.90 -8.56
N PRO A 557 14.31 -32.11 -9.78
CA PRO A 557 14.99 -31.67 -11.00
C PRO A 557 15.05 -30.14 -11.15
N LEU A 558 14.12 -29.43 -10.49
CA LEU A 558 14.04 -27.96 -10.47
C LEU A 558 15.03 -27.39 -9.46
N ILE A 559 15.11 -27.96 -8.25
CA ILE A 559 16.12 -27.57 -7.26
C ILE A 559 17.52 -27.82 -7.80
N ALA A 560 17.78 -28.98 -8.43
CA ALA A 560 19.05 -29.25 -9.10
C ALA A 560 19.36 -28.22 -10.20
N ALA A 561 18.34 -27.71 -10.91
CA ALA A 561 18.52 -26.63 -11.90
C ALA A 561 18.85 -25.29 -11.24
N PHE A 562 18.16 -24.99 -10.14
CA PHE A 562 18.32 -23.75 -9.40
C PHE A 562 19.73 -23.66 -8.81
N VAL A 563 20.16 -24.69 -8.08
CA VAL A 563 21.50 -24.72 -7.46
C VAL A 563 22.62 -24.90 -8.48
N GLY A 564 22.36 -25.60 -9.59
CA GLY A 564 23.31 -25.75 -10.70
C GLY A 564 23.36 -24.54 -11.65
N ASN A 565 22.58 -23.49 -11.38
CA ASN A 565 22.62 -22.24 -12.14
C ASN A 565 23.53 -21.24 -11.41
N PRO A 566 24.69 -20.85 -11.99
CA PRO A 566 25.70 -20.05 -11.29
C PRO A 566 25.18 -18.70 -10.82
N MET A 567 24.27 -18.07 -11.57
CA MET A 567 23.68 -16.80 -11.20
C MET A 567 22.65 -16.95 -10.07
N LEU A 568 21.71 -17.89 -10.18
CA LEU A 568 20.73 -18.13 -9.09
C LEU A 568 21.42 -18.62 -7.82
N GLN A 569 22.47 -19.42 -7.95
CA GLN A 569 23.32 -19.86 -6.84
C GLN A 569 24.01 -18.67 -6.17
N HIS A 570 24.57 -17.72 -6.92
CA HIS A 570 25.17 -16.50 -6.36
C HIS A 570 24.13 -15.67 -5.57
N TYR A 571 22.93 -15.45 -6.12
CA TYR A 571 21.89 -14.72 -5.38
C TYR A 571 21.37 -15.48 -4.15
N LEU A 572 21.39 -16.81 -4.17
CA LEU A 572 21.12 -17.61 -2.98
C LEU A 572 22.22 -17.44 -1.93
N GLN A 573 23.50 -17.36 -2.32
CA GLN A 573 24.58 -17.04 -1.38
C GLN A 573 24.41 -15.63 -0.78
N LEU A 574 24.05 -14.62 -1.59
CA LEU A 574 23.75 -13.27 -1.11
C LEU A 574 22.58 -13.26 -0.11
N LEU A 575 21.51 -13.99 -0.44
CA LEU A 575 20.36 -14.14 0.44
C LEU A 575 20.78 -14.69 1.80
N LEU A 576 21.59 -15.76 1.83
CA LEU A 576 22.09 -16.35 3.08
C LEU A 576 23.06 -15.41 3.82
N CYS A 577 23.89 -14.65 3.12
CA CYS A 577 24.77 -13.64 3.73
C CYS A 577 23.99 -12.55 4.47
N TRP A 578 22.84 -12.15 3.93
CA TRP A 578 21.97 -11.16 4.54
C TRP A 578 21.12 -11.74 5.66
N GLU A 579 20.58 -12.94 5.45
CA GLU A 579 19.76 -13.64 6.42
C GLU A 579 20.53 -13.98 7.71
N PHE A 580 21.78 -14.44 7.59
CA PHE A 580 22.65 -14.74 8.73
C PHE A 580 23.59 -13.59 9.12
N LEU A 581 23.45 -12.43 8.50
CA LEU A 581 24.29 -11.24 8.73
C LEU A 581 25.81 -11.50 8.55
N PHE A 582 26.21 -12.49 7.75
CA PHE A 582 27.62 -12.80 7.50
C PHE A 582 28.40 -11.60 6.96
N HIS A 583 27.77 -10.72 6.19
CA HIS A 583 28.37 -9.51 5.66
C HIS A 583 28.84 -8.53 6.75
N LYS A 584 28.28 -8.59 7.97
CA LYS A 584 28.69 -7.76 9.11
C LYS A 584 29.86 -8.36 9.90
N VAL A 585 30.24 -9.59 9.61
CA VAL A 585 31.32 -10.27 10.34
C VAL A 585 32.68 -9.78 9.84
N PRO A 586 33.58 -9.31 10.73
CA PRO A 586 34.94 -8.89 10.37
C PRO A 586 35.77 -10.04 9.78
N ASP A 587 36.72 -9.73 8.90
CA ASP A 587 37.54 -10.76 8.23
C ASP A 587 38.38 -11.61 9.20
N SER A 588 38.77 -11.05 10.35
CA SER A 588 39.46 -11.75 11.43
C SER A 588 38.63 -12.89 12.05
N GLU A 589 37.31 -12.77 12.04
CA GLU A 589 36.40 -13.74 12.65
C GLU A 589 35.84 -14.76 11.67
N ARG A 590 36.13 -14.61 10.36
CA ARG A 590 35.55 -15.46 9.32
C ARG A 590 35.97 -16.92 9.40
N GLU A 591 37.17 -17.19 9.87
CA GLU A 591 37.62 -18.56 10.11
C GLU A 591 36.86 -19.20 11.28
N ALA A 592 36.62 -18.47 12.36
CA ALA A 592 35.79 -18.97 13.46
C ALA A 592 34.33 -19.16 13.02
N LEU A 593 33.80 -18.23 12.20
CA LEU A 593 32.46 -18.33 11.62
C LEU A 593 32.31 -19.56 10.73
N SER A 594 33.31 -19.86 9.89
CA SER A 594 33.25 -20.97 8.92
C SER A 594 33.18 -22.35 9.56
N ARG A 595 33.54 -22.46 10.85
CA ARG A 595 33.45 -23.66 11.69
C ARG A 595 32.10 -23.83 12.38
N LYS A 596 31.20 -22.86 12.28
CA LYS A 596 29.82 -22.97 12.80
C LYS A 596 28.91 -23.59 11.75
N ALA A 597 28.04 -24.49 12.20
CA ALA A 597 27.04 -25.13 11.35
C ALA A 597 25.78 -24.27 11.26
N PHE A 598 25.43 -23.84 10.04
CA PHE A 598 24.26 -23.01 9.77
C PHE A 598 23.23 -23.79 8.97
N HIS A 599 21.95 -23.49 9.21
CA HIS A 599 20.84 -24.15 8.53
C HIS A 599 19.70 -23.18 8.23
N ALA A 600 19.15 -23.29 7.03
CA ALA A 600 18.04 -22.47 6.54
C ALA A 600 16.98 -23.34 5.86
N HIS A 601 15.71 -22.95 6.02
CA HIS A 601 14.57 -23.50 5.31
C HIS A 601 14.12 -22.55 4.23
N ILE A 602 13.86 -23.07 3.03
CA ILE A 602 13.34 -22.29 1.91
C ILE A 602 12.08 -22.97 1.40
N ASP A 603 10.93 -22.35 1.66
CA ASP A 603 9.66 -22.77 1.09
C ASP A 603 9.62 -22.39 -0.38
N VAL A 604 9.32 -23.36 -1.23
CA VAL A 604 9.18 -23.21 -2.68
C VAL A 604 7.83 -23.72 -3.16
N GLY A 605 7.36 -23.17 -4.27
CA GLY A 605 6.14 -23.63 -4.93
C GLY A 605 6.24 -23.56 -6.44
N ILE A 606 5.30 -24.21 -7.11
CA ILE A 606 5.10 -24.10 -8.55
C ILE A 606 3.96 -23.14 -8.80
N GLU A 607 4.25 -22.02 -9.46
CA GLU A 607 3.27 -21.00 -9.78
C GLU A 607 3.05 -20.89 -11.29
N PRO A 608 1.84 -20.52 -11.77
CA PRO A 608 1.62 -20.28 -13.18
C PRO A 608 2.61 -19.28 -13.77
N THR A 609 3.11 -19.57 -14.96
CA THR A 609 4.03 -18.68 -15.69
C THR A 609 3.41 -17.33 -16.06
N LYS A 610 2.07 -17.25 -16.10
CA LYS A 610 1.31 -16.02 -16.31
C LYS A 610 0.67 -15.60 -14.99
N ILE A 611 0.95 -14.36 -14.55
CA ILE A 611 0.36 -13.80 -13.32
C ILE A 611 -1.17 -13.85 -13.34
N ALA A 612 -1.77 -13.71 -14.51
CA ALA A 612 -3.20 -13.83 -14.73
C ALA A 612 -3.78 -15.19 -14.31
N ASP A 613 -3.11 -16.28 -14.70
CA ASP A 613 -3.54 -17.62 -14.36
C ASP A 613 -3.37 -17.85 -12.84
N PHE A 614 -2.32 -17.30 -12.23
CA PHE A 614 -2.15 -17.28 -10.77
C PHE A 614 -3.32 -16.56 -10.09
N MET A 615 -3.64 -15.34 -10.54
CA MET A 615 -4.71 -14.55 -9.95
C MET A 615 -6.06 -15.24 -10.13
N ASN A 616 -6.33 -15.89 -11.26
CA ASN A 616 -7.56 -16.64 -11.44
C ASN A 616 -7.66 -17.83 -10.47
N LEU A 617 -6.60 -18.64 -10.30
CA LEU A 617 -6.57 -19.74 -9.32
C LEU A 617 -6.72 -19.25 -7.89
N TYR A 618 -6.06 -18.14 -7.55
CA TYR A 618 -6.17 -17.54 -6.22
C TYR A 618 -7.60 -17.12 -5.92
N THR A 619 -8.37 -16.83 -6.96
CA THR A 619 -9.62 -16.10 -6.88
C THR A 619 -10.82 -17.02 -7.05
N TYR A 620 -10.98 -17.66 -8.19
CA TYR A 620 -12.21 -18.35 -8.57
C TYR A 620 -12.09 -19.85 -8.27
N ASP A 621 -13.13 -20.44 -7.64
CA ASP A 621 -13.14 -21.88 -7.31
C ASP A 621 -13.41 -22.75 -8.55
N ASP A 622 -14.18 -22.23 -9.50
CA ASP A 622 -14.57 -22.86 -10.75
C ASP A 622 -13.56 -22.64 -11.89
N TRP A 623 -12.53 -21.82 -11.66
CA TRP A 623 -11.49 -21.61 -12.67
C TRP A 623 -10.45 -22.73 -12.58
N ASP A 624 -10.43 -23.55 -13.62
CA ASP A 624 -9.38 -24.53 -13.83
C ASP A 624 -9.09 -24.69 -15.32
N LYS A 625 -7.89 -24.29 -15.74
CA LYS A 625 -7.36 -24.72 -17.03
C LYS A 625 -6.67 -26.06 -16.80
N GLU A 626 -7.12 -27.10 -17.50
CA GLU A 626 -6.57 -28.45 -17.35
C GLU A 626 -5.04 -28.46 -17.51
N ALA A 627 -4.51 -27.77 -18.54
CA ALA A 627 -3.09 -27.68 -18.81
C ALA A 627 -2.51 -26.28 -18.50
N LEU A 628 -1.88 -26.12 -17.32
CA LEU A 628 -1.11 -24.92 -16.95
C LEU A 628 0.39 -25.22 -16.91
N GLU A 629 1.19 -24.37 -17.55
CA GLU A 629 2.64 -24.36 -17.37
C GLU A 629 2.99 -23.53 -16.13
N GLY A 630 3.66 -24.17 -15.17
CA GLY A 630 4.15 -23.55 -13.95
C GLY A 630 5.66 -23.33 -13.96
N MET A 631 6.15 -22.57 -12.99
CA MET A 631 7.54 -22.26 -12.76
C MET A 631 7.87 -22.30 -11.26
N LEU A 632 9.08 -22.73 -10.92
CA LEU A 632 9.56 -22.68 -9.54
C LEU A 632 9.60 -21.24 -9.02
N GLN A 633 9.11 -21.03 -7.81
CA GLN A 633 9.16 -19.75 -7.10
C GLN A 633 9.54 -19.98 -5.63
N ILE A 634 10.26 -19.02 -5.04
CA ILE A 634 10.62 -19.03 -3.62
C ILE A 634 9.55 -18.26 -2.84
N HIS A 635 8.88 -18.90 -1.90
CA HIS A 635 7.85 -18.32 -1.06
C HIS A 635 8.44 -17.60 0.15
N LEU A 636 9.20 -18.34 0.97
CA LEU A 636 9.69 -17.87 2.25
C LEU A 636 11.09 -18.45 2.52
N VAL A 637 11.89 -17.70 3.26
CA VAL A 637 13.12 -18.18 3.90
C VAL A 637 12.88 -18.14 5.40
N ALA A 638 13.19 -19.22 6.08
CA ALA A 638 13.02 -19.38 7.52
C ALA A 638 14.35 -19.85 8.13
N THR A 639 14.80 -19.19 9.18
CA THR A 639 16.04 -19.50 9.90
C THR A 639 15.81 -19.42 11.41
N ALA A 640 16.80 -19.82 12.22
CA ALA A 640 16.74 -19.60 13.66
C ALA A 640 16.60 -18.10 14.04
N HIS A 641 16.95 -17.19 13.13
CA HIS A 641 16.83 -15.73 13.29
C HIS A 641 15.44 -15.21 12.89
N SER A 642 14.58 -16.02 12.25
CA SER A 642 13.27 -15.57 11.77
C SER A 642 12.15 -15.69 12.81
N GLY A 643 12.45 -15.99 14.08
CA GLY A 643 11.46 -16.11 15.16
C GLY A 643 10.51 -17.32 15.05
N LEU A 644 10.80 -18.26 14.15
CA LEU A 644 10.08 -19.53 14.03
C LEU A 644 10.69 -20.56 14.99
N PRO A 645 9.93 -21.59 15.44
CA PRO A 645 10.46 -22.62 16.34
C PRO A 645 11.79 -23.15 15.80
N GLN A 646 12.84 -23.13 16.62
CA GLN A 646 14.13 -23.67 16.19
C GLN A 646 13.94 -25.11 15.76
N ILE A 647 14.20 -25.37 14.48
CA ILE A 647 14.22 -26.73 13.97
C ILE A 647 15.58 -27.28 14.40
N PRO A 648 15.63 -28.33 15.23
CA PRO A 648 16.89 -28.84 15.75
C PRO A 648 17.81 -29.17 14.59
N PHE A 649 19.05 -28.70 14.66
CA PHE A 649 20.08 -29.06 13.70
C PHE A 649 20.35 -30.56 13.85
N THR A 650 19.76 -31.35 12.95
CA THR A 650 19.77 -32.81 13.08
C THR A 650 21.16 -33.38 12.81
N ASP A 651 21.48 -34.55 13.38
CA ASP A 651 22.73 -35.30 13.06
C ASP A 651 22.91 -35.51 11.55
N LYS A 652 21.79 -35.62 10.83
CA LYS A 652 21.70 -35.75 9.37
C LYS A 652 22.20 -34.49 8.66
N MET A 653 21.83 -33.31 9.14
CA MET A 653 22.33 -32.02 8.64
C MET A 653 23.81 -31.85 9.00
N MET A 654 24.23 -32.34 10.17
CA MET A 654 25.62 -32.30 10.59
C MET A 654 26.53 -33.10 9.68
N TYR A 655 26.11 -34.31 9.29
CA TYR A 655 26.84 -35.11 8.30
C TYR A 655 27.00 -34.40 6.95
N LEU A 656 25.93 -33.79 6.43
CA LEU A 656 25.97 -33.02 5.18
C LEU A 656 26.87 -31.78 5.30
N TRP A 657 26.79 -31.08 6.43
CA TRP A 657 27.62 -29.91 6.70
C TRP A 657 29.10 -30.29 6.79
N GLN A 658 29.44 -31.33 7.55
CA GLN A 658 30.81 -31.83 7.72
C GLN A 658 31.41 -32.23 6.37
N THR A 659 30.69 -33.01 5.58
CA THR A 659 31.14 -33.43 4.24
C THR A 659 31.45 -32.22 3.34
N ALA A 660 30.55 -31.24 3.30
CA ALA A 660 30.74 -30.04 2.48
C ALA A 660 31.82 -29.09 3.03
N ARG A 661 32.03 -29.10 4.36
CA ARG A 661 33.08 -28.36 5.06
C ARG A 661 34.46 -28.94 4.74
N ASP A 662 34.60 -30.26 4.77
CA ASP A 662 35.81 -30.98 4.40
C ASP A 662 36.16 -30.73 2.93
N ASP A 663 35.16 -30.81 2.04
CA ASP A 663 35.32 -30.48 0.61
C ASP A 663 35.78 -29.03 0.41
N ALA A 664 35.27 -28.09 1.19
CA ALA A 664 35.67 -26.69 1.12
C ALA A 664 37.08 -26.45 1.68
N ASP A 665 37.48 -27.18 2.72
CA ASP A 665 38.84 -27.10 3.27
C ASP A 665 39.88 -27.70 2.33
N ASN A 666 39.57 -28.84 1.71
CA ASN A 666 40.40 -29.48 0.69
C ASN A 666 40.62 -28.57 -0.55
N GLU A 667 39.72 -27.62 -0.76
CA GLU A 667 39.79 -26.61 -1.83
C GLU A 667 40.36 -25.26 -1.37
N GLY A 668 40.89 -25.19 -0.15
CA GLY A 668 41.47 -23.97 0.42
C GLY A 668 40.46 -22.89 0.80
N CYS A 669 39.16 -23.19 0.78
CA CYS A 669 38.08 -22.26 1.13
C CYS A 669 37.80 -22.26 2.65
N THR A 670 38.84 -22.20 3.47
CA THR A 670 38.76 -22.37 4.94
C THR A 670 37.96 -21.26 5.65
N LYS A 671 37.83 -20.08 5.05
CA LYS A 671 37.09 -18.92 5.59
C LYS A 671 35.65 -18.80 5.08
N SER A 672 35.21 -19.68 4.19
CA SER A 672 33.88 -19.63 3.56
C SER A 672 32.87 -20.42 4.36
N PRO A 673 31.86 -19.85 5.04
CA PRO A 673 30.86 -20.61 5.76
C PRO A 673 30.07 -21.57 4.88
N VAL A 674 29.64 -22.68 5.47
CA VAL A 674 28.76 -23.66 4.83
C VAL A 674 27.40 -23.60 5.53
N VAL A 675 26.35 -23.41 4.73
CA VAL A 675 24.96 -23.38 5.19
C VAL A 675 24.23 -24.58 4.58
N VAL A 676 23.60 -25.41 5.41
CA VAL A 676 22.72 -26.48 4.94
C VAL A 676 21.33 -25.89 4.66
N VAL A 677 20.95 -25.81 3.39
CA VAL A 677 19.66 -25.29 2.97
C VAL A 677 18.69 -26.45 2.72
N GLN A 678 17.50 -26.40 3.32
CA GLN A 678 16.41 -27.32 3.01
C GLN A 678 15.34 -26.62 2.18
N PHE A 679 15.17 -27.06 0.94
CA PHE A 679 14.05 -26.66 0.09
C PHE A 679 12.84 -27.52 0.41
N ILE A 680 11.71 -26.87 0.68
CA ILE A 680 10.47 -27.52 1.11
C ILE A 680 9.34 -27.09 0.19
N ASN A 681 8.54 -28.02 -0.32
CA ASN A 681 7.31 -27.69 -1.04
C ASN A 681 6.04 -28.04 -0.26
N ASP A 682 4.90 -27.73 -0.86
CA ASP A 682 3.55 -28.01 -0.38
C ASP A 682 3.25 -29.51 -0.13
N MET A 683 3.90 -30.40 -0.88
CA MET A 683 3.84 -31.86 -0.63
C MET A 683 4.82 -32.31 0.46
N THR A 684 5.45 -31.37 1.16
CA THR A 684 6.51 -31.58 2.17
C THR A 684 7.70 -32.40 1.66
N GLN A 685 7.94 -32.41 0.35
CA GLN A 685 9.19 -32.89 -0.21
C GLN A 685 10.31 -31.99 0.33
N ARG A 686 11.29 -32.60 1.00
CA ARG A 686 12.44 -31.89 1.56
C ARG A 686 13.70 -32.26 0.78
N ILE A 687 14.39 -31.24 0.29
CA ILE A 687 15.64 -31.39 -0.44
C ILE A 687 16.71 -30.62 0.33
N SER A 688 17.65 -31.34 0.92
CA SER A 688 18.76 -30.73 1.67
C SER A 688 19.95 -30.50 0.75
N TRP A 689 20.56 -29.33 0.84
CA TRP A 689 21.68 -28.95 0.00
C TRP A 689 22.67 -28.06 0.77
N PRO A 690 23.94 -28.44 0.91
CA PRO A 690 24.96 -27.59 1.49
C PRO A 690 25.41 -26.51 0.49
N ILE A 691 25.44 -25.27 0.94
CA ILE A 691 25.86 -24.11 0.17
C ILE A 691 27.05 -23.46 0.86
N THR A 692 28.17 -23.43 0.16
CA THR A 692 29.36 -22.70 0.62
C THR A 692 29.29 -21.28 0.11
N ILE A 693 29.45 -20.31 1.01
CA ILE A 693 29.45 -18.89 0.69
C ILE A 693 30.84 -18.47 0.22
N ASP A 694 30.95 -18.15 -1.06
CA ASP A 694 32.19 -17.69 -1.68
C ASP A 694 32.51 -16.22 -1.37
N GLU A 695 33.76 -15.84 -1.64
CA GLU A 695 34.28 -14.49 -1.36
C GLU A 695 33.52 -13.41 -2.12
N ASP A 696 33.12 -13.69 -3.36
CA ASP A 696 32.42 -12.72 -4.21
C ASP A 696 31.02 -12.42 -3.67
N ALA A 697 30.33 -13.42 -3.11
CA ALA A 697 29.07 -13.24 -2.39
C ALA A 697 29.26 -12.40 -1.12
N PHE A 698 30.33 -12.60 -0.34
CA PHE A 698 30.66 -11.76 0.81
C PHE A 698 30.89 -10.31 0.42
N ASP A 699 31.75 -10.07 -0.57
CA ASP A 699 32.10 -8.74 -1.04
C ASP A 699 30.89 -8.02 -1.60
N SER A 700 30.08 -8.72 -2.40
CA SER A 700 28.86 -8.17 -2.96
C SER A 700 27.82 -7.86 -1.88
N ALA A 701 27.71 -8.69 -0.84
CA ALA A 701 26.82 -8.42 0.29
C ALA A 701 27.30 -7.22 1.13
N ARG A 702 28.61 -7.04 1.32
CA ARG A 702 29.21 -5.87 2.00
C ARG A 702 29.07 -4.58 1.21
N ARG A 703 29.31 -4.63 -0.11
CA ARG A 703 29.09 -3.49 -1.03
C ARG A 703 27.62 -3.07 -1.08
N ALA A 704 26.71 -4.02 -0.86
CA ALA A 704 25.27 -3.81 -0.80
C ALA A 704 24.69 -2.98 -1.97
N PRO A 705 25.02 -3.29 -3.26
CA PRO A 705 24.49 -2.54 -4.39
C PRO A 705 22.95 -2.60 -4.42
N PRO A 706 22.26 -1.50 -4.72
CA PRO A 706 20.81 -1.49 -4.81
C PRO A 706 20.31 -2.32 -5.99
N PHE A 707 19.12 -2.90 -5.85
CA PHE A 707 18.40 -3.56 -6.93
C PHE A 707 17.52 -2.55 -7.66
N THR A 708 17.82 -2.27 -8.93
CA THR A 708 16.91 -1.50 -9.78
C THR A 708 15.78 -2.40 -10.28
N MET A 709 14.55 -2.06 -9.91
CA MET A 709 13.33 -2.75 -10.32
C MET A 709 12.50 -1.83 -11.21
N VAL A 710 12.15 -2.30 -12.41
CA VAL A 710 11.31 -1.55 -13.34
C VAL A 710 9.88 -2.10 -13.28
N SER A 711 8.92 -1.26 -12.91
CA SER A 711 7.51 -1.62 -12.91
C SER A 711 7.04 -1.96 -14.33
N ALA A 712 6.45 -3.13 -14.52
CA ALA A 712 5.88 -3.52 -15.81
C ALA A 712 4.67 -2.64 -16.21
N LEU A 713 3.97 -2.06 -15.22
CA LEU A 713 2.76 -1.25 -15.43
C LEU A 713 3.09 0.24 -15.64
N THR A 714 4.01 0.80 -14.84
CA THR A 714 4.29 2.25 -14.84
C THR A 714 5.61 2.61 -15.53
N ARG A 715 6.41 1.61 -15.97
CA ARG A 715 7.78 1.76 -16.52
C ARG A 715 8.76 2.52 -15.61
N LYS A 716 8.36 2.88 -14.40
CA LYS A 716 9.20 3.58 -13.42
C LYS A 716 10.24 2.61 -12.84
N ALA A 717 11.50 3.03 -12.90
CA ALA A 717 12.60 2.37 -12.20
C ALA A 717 12.58 2.78 -10.71
N ILE A 718 12.68 1.81 -9.82
CA ILE A 718 12.75 1.97 -8.38
C ILE A 718 14.00 1.25 -7.91
N ASP A 719 14.92 1.97 -7.30
CA ASP A 719 16.07 1.37 -6.62
C ASP A 719 15.65 0.93 -5.23
N LYS A 720 15.75 -0.38 -4.98
CA LYS A 720 15.53 -0.97 -3.66
C LYS A 720 16.88 -1.25 -3.01
N PRO A 721 17.09 -0.90 -1.72
CA PRO A 721 18.32 -1.28 -1.02
C PRO A 721 18.46 -2.80 -1.00
N MET A 722 19.70 -3.29 -0.93
CA MET A 722 19.94 -4.72 -0.72
C MET A 722 19.32 -5.14 0.62
N SER A 723 18.48 -6.16 0.57
CA SER A 723 17.83 -6.78 1.71
C SER A 723 17.36 -8.17 1.32
N VAL A 724 17.04 -9.01 2.30
CA VAL A 724 16.44 -10.33 2.07
C VAL A 724 15.23 -10.24 1.14
N ASP A 725 14.35 -9.26 1.37
CA ASP A 725 13.14 -9.05 0.58
C ASP A 725 13.44 -8.67 -0.88
N SER A 726 14.38 -7.75 -1.08
CA SER A 726 14.80 -7.28 -2.41
C SER A 726 15.46 -8.38 -3.23
N ILE A 727 16.30 -9.22 -2.58
CA ILE A 727 16.98 -10.37 -3.20
C ILE A 727 15.94 -11.42 -3.62
N LEU A 728 15.00 -11.78 -2.74
CA LEU A 728 13.93 -12.73 -3.03
C LEU A 728 13.07 -12.27 -4.22
N GLU A 729 12.64 -11.00 -4.21
CA GLU A 729 11.84 -10.45 -5.30
C GLU A 729 12.61 -10.42 -6.62
N TYR A 730 13.91 -10.11 -6.60
CA TYR A 730 14.76 -10.15 -7.79
C TYR A 730 14.88 -11.56 -8.37
N VAL A 731 15.19 -12.56 -7.53
CA VAL A 731 15.29 -13.97 -7.94
C VAL A 731 13.98 -14.46 -8.58
N ASN A 732 12.85 -14.23 -7.91
CA ASN A 732 11.55 -14.66 -8.41
C ASN A 732 11.14 -13.95 -9.70
N THR A 733 11.45 -12.65 -9.82
CA THR A 733 11.24 -11.86 -11.04
C THR A 733 12.12 -12.37 -12.19
N HIS A 734 13.37 -12.74 -11.91
CA HIS A 734 14.28 -13.30 -12.91
C HIS A 734 13.78 -14.65 -13.42
N ILE A 735 13.32 -15.54 -12.53
CA ILE A 735 12.73 -16.83 -12.94
C ILE A 735 11.48 -16.61 -13.80
N ARG A 736 10.61 -15.68 -13.39
CA ARG A 736 9.40 -15.32 -14.15
C ARG A 736 9.72 -14.79 -15.54
N SER A 737 10.84 -14.08 -15.69
CA SER A 737 11.27 -13.47 -16.96
C SER A 737 11.71 -14.49 -18.03
N ASP A 738 11.99 -15.74 -17.64
CA ASP A 738 12.40 -16.78 -18.57
C ASP A 738 11.24 -17.36 -19.37
N THR A 739 10.86 -16.76 -20.49
CA THR A 739 9.78 -17.27 -21.37
C THR A 739 10.14 -18.49 -22.22
N SER A 740 11.38 -18.97 -22.16
CA SER A 740 11.91 -20.01 -23.07
C SER A 740 12.37 -21.29 -22.35
N ASN A 741 12.07 -21.38 -21.05
CA ASN A 741 12.58 -22.39 -20.14
C ASN A 741 14.12 -22.54 -20.21
N ARG A 742 14.86 -21.43 -20.43
CA ARG A 742 16.33 -21.35 -20.42
C ARG A 742 16.91 -21.78 -19.06
N LEU A 743 16.22 -21.46 -17.97
CA LEU A 743 16.64 -21.81 -16.61
C LEU A 743 16.33 -23.28 -16.24
N LEU A 744 15.54 -23.99 -17.05
CA LEU A 744 15.06 -25.35 -16.75
C LEU A 744 14.23 -25.42 -15.46
N LEU A 745 13.47 -24.37 -15.17
CA LEU A 745 12.64 -24.19 -13.97
C LEU A 745 11.13 -24.21 -14.24
N ARG A 746 10.71 -24.52 -15.48
CA ARG A 746 9.30 -24.69 -15.84
C ARG A 746 8.88 -26.15 -15.86
N VAL A 747 7.66 -26.43 -15.39
CA VAL A 747 7.05 -27.76 -15.30
C VAL A 747 5.53 -27.64 -15.45
N PRO A 748 4.81 -28.66 -15.98
CA PRO A 748 3.35 -28.68 -15.88
C PRO A 748 2.88 -28.59 -14.42
N MET A 749 1.87 -27.76 -14.15
CA MET A 749 1.28 -27.65 -12.82
C MET A 749 0.42 -28.86 -12.50
N ARG A 750 0.58 -29.38 -11.28
CA ARG A 750 -0.25 -30.44 -10.72
C ARG A 750 -1.43 -29.85 -9.96
N GLU A 751 -2.39 -30.70 -9.63
CA GLU A 751 -3.56 -30.29 -8.86
C GLU A 751 -3.20 -29.82 -7.44
N CYS A 752 -2.16 -30.38 -6.81
CA CYS A 752 -1.65 -29.87 -5.54
C CYS A 752 -1.10 -28.43 -5.67
N ASP A 753 -0.35 -28.13 -6.74
CA ASP A 753 0.20 -26.80 -6.99
C ASP A 753 -0.93 -25.76 -7.17
N LYS A 754 -1.98 -26.11 -7.94
CA LYS A 754 -3.18 -25.28 -8.12
C LYS A 754 -3.94 -25.08 -6.81
N ARG A 755 -4.11 -26.16 -6.04
CA ARG A 755 -4.78 -26.17 -4.74
C ARG A 755 -4.07 -25.28 -3.72
N LEU A 756 -2.74 -25.27 -3.68
CA LEU A 756 -1.97 -24.38 -2.81
C LEU A 756 -2.35 -22.91 -3.01
N ILE A 757 -2.47 -22.49 -4.28
CA ILE A 757 -2.83 -21.11 -4.63
C ILE A 757 -4.29 -20.81 -4.24
N ARG A 758 -5.21 -21.75 -4.49
CA ARG A 758 -6.60 -21.64 -4.03
C ARG A 758 -6.68 -21.51 -2.51
N ASP A 759 -5.98 -22.37 -1.78
CA ASP A 759 -5.92 -22.40 -0.32
C ASP A 759 -5.35 -21.11 0.27
N ALA A 760 -4.33 -20.53 -0.37
CA ALA A 760 -3.82 -19.22 -0.03
C ALA A 760 -4.89 -18.13 -0.20
N GLY A 761 -5.69 -18.19 -1.28
CA GLY A 761 -6.82 -17.29 -1.52
C GLY A 761 -8.07 -17.56 -0.67
N ARG A 762 -8.13 -18.67 0.07
CA ARG A 762 -9.18 -18.99 1.05
C ARG A 762 -8.72 -18.74 2.49
N ASN A 763 -7.55 -18.13 2.69
CA ASN A 763 -6.95 -17.90 4.01
C ASN A 763 -6.84 -19.17 4.86
N LYS A 764 -6.61 -20.33 4.24
CA LYS A 764 -6.35 -21.56 5.01
C LYS A 764 -5.08 -21.40 5.85
N ASP A 765 -5.13 -21.97 7.06
CA ASP A 765 -4.11 -21.81 8.09
C ASP A 765 -2.93 -22.80 7.95
N ALA A 766 -2.73 -23.35 6.75
CA ALA A 766 -1.61 -24.23 6.47
C ALA A 766 -0.33 -23.42 6.18
N HIS A 767 0.81 -23.86 6.72
CA HIS A 767 2.12 -23.21 6.54
C HIS A 767 2.45 -22.88 5.07
N PRO A 768 2.31 -23.79 4.08
CA PRO A 768 2.60 -23.46 2.68
C PRO A 768 1.72 -22.32 2.12
N ALA A 769 0.45 -22.25 2.54
CA ALA A 769 -0.48 -21.20 2.13
C ALA A 769 -0.13 -19.86 2.81
N GLN A 770 0.31 -19.88 4.08
CA GLN A 770 0.83 -18.71 4.78
C GLN A 770 2.12 -18.19 4.12
N ALA A 771 3.08 -19.06 3.82
CA ALA A 771 4.33 -18.71 3.14
C ALA A 771 4.08 -18.05 1.78
N LEU A 772 3.13 -18.59 0.99
CA LEU A 772 2.71 -17.97 -0.27
C LEU A 772 2.07 -16.58 -0.05
N ARG A 773 1.23 -16.40 0.98
CA ARG A 773 0.67 -15.08 1.32
C ARG A 773 1.74 -14.07 1.73
N VAL A 774 2.78 -14.49 2.44
CA VAL A 774 3.92 -13.63 2.79
C VAL A 774 4.63 -13.15 1.53
N LYS A 775 4.94 -14.06 0.59
CA LYS A 775 5.46 -13.70 -0.74
C LYS A 775 4.58 -12.69 -1.46
N MET A 776 3.27 -12.93 -1.49
CA MET A 776 2.32 -12.04 -2.18
C MET A 776 2.28 -10.62 -1.60
N ASN A 777 2.51 -10.46 -0.29
CA ASN A 777 2.60 -9.14 0.32
C ASN A 777 3.96 -8.46 0.08
N ARG A 778 5.03 -9.25 -0.11
CA ARG A 778 6.39 -8.77 -0.37
C ARG A 778 6.57 -8.25 -1.79
N GLU A 779 6.10 -8.99 -2.80
CA GLU A 779 6.50 -8.76 -4.19
C GLU A 779 5.54 -7.86 -4.97
N ALA A 780 6.10 -6.89 -5.69
CA ALA A 780 5.32 -5.89 -6.41
C ALA A 780 4.34 -6.51 -7.41
N VAL A 781 4.70 -7.64 -8.04
CA VAL A 781 3.88 -8.35 -9.02
C VAL A 781 2.50 -8.77 -8.50
N TYR A 782 2.34 -9.03 -7.19
CA TYR A 782 1.04 -9.35 -6.59
C TYR A 782 0.41 -8.14 -5.93
N VAL A 783 1.21 -7.29 -5.28
CA VAL A 783 0.73 -6.06 -4.63
C VAL A 783 0.10 -5.11 -5.65
N SER A 784 0.61 -5.08 -6.88
CA SER A 784 0.04 -4.30 -7.98
C SER A 784 -1.19 -4.94 -8.65
N HIS A 785 -1.55 -6.18 -8.29
CA HIS A 785 -2.65 -6.96 -8.90
C HIS A 785 -3.66 -7.50 -7.86
N ARG A 786 -3.78 -6.89 -6.67
CA ARG A 786 -4.56 -7.44 -5.55
C ARG A 786 -6.06 -7.56 -5.87
N MET A 787 -6.72 -8.62 -5.41
CA MET A 787 -8.17 -8.84 -5.59
C MET A 787 -8.91 -8.92 -4.24
N GLU A 788 -10.03 -8.21 -4.08
CA GLU A 788 -10.94 -8.35 -2.95
C GLU A 788 -12.08 -9.33 -3.25
N ILE A 789 -12.50 -10.04 -2.20
CA ILE A 789 -13.65 -10.96 -2.21
C ILE A 789 -14.91 -10.16 -1.88
N VAL A 790 -15.85 -10.10 -2.82
CA VAL A 790 -17.15 -9.47 -2.69
C VAL A 790 -18.23 -10.56 -2.69
N THR A 791 -18.81 -10.84 -1.52
CA THR A 791 -19.98 -11.72 -1.43
C THR A 791 -21.20 -10.96 -1.92
N THR A 792 -21.87 -11.45 -2.96
CA THR A 792 -23.11 -10.88 -3.47
C THR A 792 -24.31 -11.31 -2.61
N PRO A 793 -25.43 -10.56 -2.63
CA PRO A 793 -26.60 -10.81 -1.76
C PRO A 793 -27.28 -12.17 -1.93
N ASP A 794 -26.99 -12.89 -3.01
CA ASP A 794 -27.46 -14.24 -3.32
C ASP A 794 -26.56 -15.35 -2.74
N GLY A 795 -25.56 -15.00 -1.93
CA GLY A 795 -24.62 -15.93 -1.31
C GLY A 795 -23.50 -16.41 -2.26
N ARG A 796 -23.41 -15.87 -3.47
CA ARG A 796 -22.30 -16.16 -4.39
C ARG A 796 -21.08 -15.31 -4.03
N THR A 797 -19.90 -15.92 -4.10
CA THR A 797 -18.64 -15.25 -3.79
C THR A 797 -18.01 -14.77 -5.09
N GLU A 798 -18.19 -13.50 -5.45
CA GLU A 798 -17.42 -12.90 -6.55
C GLU A 798 -16.13 -12.28 -5.99
N ARG A 799 -15.10 -12.15 -6.83
CA ARG A 799 -13.84 -11.53 -6.42
C ARG A 799 -13.36 -10.59 -7.51
N ARG A 800 -12.93 -9.38 -7.14
CA ARG A 800 -12.61 -8.25 -8.02
C ARG A 800 -11.15 -7.82 -7.89
N ILE A 801 -10.48 -7.47 -9.00
CA ILE A 801 -9.15 -6.83 -9.01
C ILE A 801 -9.30 -5.37 -8.60
N ILE A 802 -8.60 -4.96 -7.54
CA ILE A 802 -8.58 -3.60 -7.00
C ILE A 802 -7.13 -3.13 -6.85
N GLY A 803 -6.83 -1.96 -7.41
CA GLY A 803 -5.62 -1.22 -7.09
C GLY A 803 -5.71 -0.60 -5.70
N GLN A 804 -4.65 -0.81 -4.90
CA GLN A 804 -4.36 -0.27 -3.56
C GLN A 804 -5.40 -0.56 -2.45
N LEU A 805 -4.91 -1.24 -1.40
CA LEU A 805 -5.64 -1.53 -0.15
C LEU A 805 -6.09 -0.28 0.60
N THR A 806 -7.28 -0.35 1.22
CA THR A 806 -7.68 0.57 2.29
C THR A 806 -7.05 0.16 3.63
N GLU A 807 -6.98 1.08 4.60
CA GLU A 807 -6.34 0.86 5.90
C GLU A 807 -7.09 -0.18 6.77
N ALA A 808 -8.41 -0.31 6.57
CA ALA A 808 -9.27 -1.24 7.32
C ALA A 808 -9.00 -2.71 6.96
N ASP A 809 -8.74 -3.00 5.68
CA ASP A 809 -8.39 -4.35 5.21
C ASP A 809 -7.03 -4.80 5.75
N ARG A 810 -6.13 -3.84 5.96
CA ARG A 810 -4.84 -4.09 6.62
C ARG A 810 -4.98 -4.36 8.11
N GLN A 811 -6.01 -3.85 8.78
CA GLN A 811 -6.23 -4.01 10.20
C GLN A 811 -6.89 -5.35 10.55
N ARG A 812 -7.83 -5.82 9.72
CA ARG A 812 -8.50 -7.13 9.88
C ARG A 812 -7.55 -8.32 9.75
N ALA A 813 -6.55 -8.21 8.86
CA ALA A 813 -5.47 -9.18 8.75
C ALA A 813 -4.51 -9.20 9.97
N ARG A 814 -4.38 -8.06 10.68
CA ARG A 814 -3.55 -7.94 11.90
C ARG A 814 -4.22 -8.57 13.12
N GLU A 815 -5.55 -8.48 13.24
CA GLU A 815 -6.30 -9.05 14.37
C GLU A 815 -6.36 -10.58 14.32
N LEU A 816 -6.53 -11.16 13.12
CA LEU A 816 -6.49 -12.61 12.92
C LEU A 816 -5.11 -13.22 13.20
N GLY A 817 -4.02 -12.45 12.97
CA GLY A 817 -2.66 -12.86 13.34
C GLY A 817 -2.33 -12.72 14.83
N ARG A 818 -2.88 -11.71 15.52
CA ARG A 818 -2.65 -11.48 16.97
C ARG A 818 -3.34 -12.52 17.86
N ALA A 819 -4.48 -13.06 17.44
CA ALA A 819 -5.19 -14.11 18.18
C ALA A 819 -4.42 -15.46 18.21
N ALA A 820 -3.56 -15.71 17.21
CA ALA A 820 -2.72 -16.90 17.15
C ALA A 820 -1.43 -16.77 17.99
N ALA A 821 -0.90 -15.56 18.16
CA ALA A 821 0.37 -15.30 18.85
C ALA A 821 0.25 -15.11 20.37
N MET A 822 -0.94 -14.81 20.90
CA MET A 822 -1.15 -14.49 22.33
C MET A 822 -1.25 -15.70 23.27
N ARG A 823 -1.02 -16.94 22.81
CA ARG A 823 -1.09 -18.13 23.68
C ARG A 823 0.23 -18.58 24.32
N ASP A 824 1.40 -18.18 23.81
CA ASP A 824 2.66 -18.87 24.16
C ASP A 824 3.83 -17.99 24.69
N MET A 825 3.59 -16.78 25.16
CA MET A 825 4.67 -15.94 25.74
C MET A 825 4.34 -15.41 27.14
N GLN A 826 4.50 -16.29 28.14
CA GLN A 826 4.97 -15.90 29.46
C GLN A 826 6.40 -16.44 29.63
N MET A 827 7.25 -15.66 30.30
CA MET A 827 8.63 -15.92 30.76
C MET A 827 9.73 -15.22 29.94
N GLY A 828 10.35 -14.21 30.57
CA GLY A 828 11.42 -13.34 30.05
C GLY A 828 12.83 -13.97 30.09
N GLY A 829 13.93 -13.23 29.94
CA GLY A 829 14.13 -11.80 29.80
C GLY A 829 15.62 -11.47 29.52
N GLU A 830 15.88 -10.16 29.50
CA GLU A 830 17.15 -9.40 29.66
C GLU A 830 18.31 -9.50 28.65
N ALA A 831 18.82 -8.32 28.30
CA ALA A 831 19.84 -8.01 27.30
C ALA A 831 21.00 -7.20 27.93
N VAL A 832 22.19 -7.21 27.29
CA VAL A 832 23.35 -6.35 27.62
C VAL A 832 24.05 -5.89 26.30
N PRO A 833 24.65 -4.67 26.23
CA PRO A 833 24.67 -3.83 25.03
C PRO A 833 26.06 -3.52 24.40
N ALA A 834 26.04 -2.63 23.38
CA ALA A 834 27.11 -1.74 22.85
C ALA A 834 27.98 -2.33 21.72
N ASP A 835 28.45 -1.64 20.65
CA ASP A 835 28.66 -0.21 20.35
C ASP A 835 28.68 0.04 18.81
N GLU A 836 28.53 1.32 18.41
CA GLU A 836 28.50 1.81 17.02
C GLU A 836 29.85 2.40 16.56
N GLU A 837 30.29 2.14 15.32
CA GLU A 837 31.15 3.06 14.56
C GLU A 837 30.78 3.10 13.06
N ALA A 838 30.89 4.30 12.48
CA ALA A 838 30.45 4.73 11.15
C ALA A 838 31.50 4.48 10.04
N VAL A 839 31.14 4.67 8.76
CA VAL A 839 31.87 5.49 7.76
C VAL A 839 31.30 5.38 6.30
N SER A 840 31.04 6.57 5.74
CA SER A 840 31.07 7.11 4.35
C SER A 840 30.62 6.38 3.07
N ALA A 841 29.98 7.18 2.22
CA ALA A 841 29.43 6.87 0.89
C ALA A 841 30.44 6.85 -0.26
N GLY A 842 30.22 5.94 -1.23
CA GLY A 842 30.90 5.86 -2.52
C GLY A 842 29.92 5.52 -3.67
N GLU A 843 30.28 5.93 -4.88
CA GLU A 843 29.43 6.19 -6.05
C GLU A 843 28.78 4.97 -6.73
N HIS A 844 27.65 5.22 -7.43
CA HIS A 844 26.78 4.22 -8.06
C HIS A 844 27.36 3.64 -9.37
N ALA A 845 27.68 2.35 -9.38
CA ALA A 845 27.89 1.54 -10.59
C ALA A 845 26.76 0.48 -10.71
N ALA A 846 26.35 0.17 -11.95
CA ALA A 846 25.49 -0.97 -12.24
C ALA A 846 26.15 -2.27 -11.74
N PRO A 847 25.38 -3.29 -11.29
CA PRO A 847 25.98 -4.53 -10.80
C PRO A 847 26.74 -5.22 -11.94
N GLU A 848 28.07 -5.26 -11.82
CA GLU A 848 28.95 -6.04 -12.71
C GLU A 848 28.51 -7.51 -12.71
N ALA A 849 28.63 -8.18 -13.86
CA ALA A 849 28.44 -9.62 -13.94
C ALA A 849 29.42 -10.31 -12.96
N PRO A 850 28.97 -11.30 -12.16
CA PRO A 850 29.78 -11.88 -11.09
C PRO A 850 31.07 -12.50 -11.62
N LYS A 851 32.16 -12.35 -10.85
CA LYS A 851 33.43 -13.03 -11.13
C LYS A 851 33.26 -14.54 -10.89
N MET A 852 33.99 -15.37 -11.64
CA MET A 852 33.84 -16.82 -11.67
C MET A 852 33.62 -17.45 -10.28
N ASN A 853 32.45 -18.06 -10.07
CA ASN A 853 32.09 -18.66 -8.77
C ASN A 853 32.79 -20.04 -8.57
N ARG A 854 32.70 -20.62 -7.36
CA ARG A 854 33.37 -21.89 -7.02
C ARG A 854 32.97 -23.06 -7.94
N ALA A 855 31.69 -23.14 -8.31
CA ALA A 855 31.19 -24.16 -9.24
C ALA A 855 31.76 -23.98 -10.66
N GLU A 856 31.92 -22.73 -11.12
CA GLU A 856 32.56 -22.42 -12.39
C GLU A 856 34.06 -22.75 -12.41
N ARG A 857 34.78 -22.55 -11.30
CA ARG A 857 36.18 -22.98 -11.15
C ARG A 857 36.32 -24.49 -11.24
N ARG A 858 35.52 -25.25 -10.46
CA ARG A 858 35.48 -26.73 -10.54
C ARG A 858 35.19 -27.22 -11.94
N ARG A 859 34.26 -26.57 -12.65
CA ARG A 859 33.91 -26.90 -14.03
C ARG A 859 35.06 -26.68 -15.01
N LEU A 860 35.78 -25.56 -14.91
CA LEU A 860 36.94 -25.27 -15.76
C LEU A 860 38.07 -26.27 -15.51
N GLU A 861 38.33 -26.61 -14.24
CA GLU A 861 39.31 -27.63 -13.88
C GLU A 861 38.94 -29.02 -14.43
N GLN A 862 37.66 -29.41 -14.37
CA GLN A 862 37.19 -30.67 -14.95
C GLN A 862 37.26 -30.65 -16.49
N GLN A 863 36.97 -29.53 -17.13
CA GLN A 863 37.14 -29.37 -18.58
C GLN A 863 38.61 -29.49 -18.97
N MET A 864 39.52 -28.83 -18.25
CA MET A 864 40.96 -28.97 -18.45
C MET A 864 41.44 -30.41 -18.21
N LYS A 865 40.95 -31.09 -17.17
CA LYS A 865 41.27 -32.51 -16.91
C LYS A 865 40.74 -33.43 -18.03
N LYS A 866 39.51 -33.21 -18.51
CA LYS A 866 38.94 -33.96 -19.65
C LYS A 866 39.70 -33.70 -20.95
N GLU A 867 40.13 -32.45 -21.18
CA GLU A 867 40.92 -32.08 -22.36
C GLU A 867 42.33 -32.64 -22.29
N MET A 868 43.01 -32.57 -21.14
CA MET A 868 44.29 -33.25 -20.91
C MET A 868 44.19 -34.76 -21.08
N LYS A 869 43.07 -35.39 -20.69
CA LYS A 869 42.81 -36.83 -20.90
C LYS A 869 42.41 -37.17 -22.34
N ARG A 870 41.99 -36.20 -23.17
CA ARG A 870 41.78 -36.38 -24.61
C ARG A 870 43.05 -36.10 -25.43
N ARG A 871 43.97 -35.31 -24.88
CA ARG A 871 45.29 -35.00 -25.48
C ARG A 871 46.35 -36.07 -25.17
N LYS A 872 46.22 -36.77 -24.04
CA LYS A 872 46.89 -38.05 -23.76
C LYS A 872 46.13 -39.18 -24.44
#